data_AF-A0A4S9V1M5-F1
#
_entry.id   AF-A0A4S9V1M5-F1
#
_cell.length_a   1.000
_cell.length_b   1.000
_cell.length_c   1.000
_cell.angle_alpha   90.00
_cell.angle_beta   90.00
_cell.angle_gamma   90.00
#
_symmetry.space_group_name_H-M   'P 1'
#
loop_
_entity.id
_entity.type
_entity.pdbx_description
1 polymer ?
#
loop_
_entity_poly.entity_id
_entity_poly.type
_entity_poly.pdbx_seq_one_letter_code
_entity_poly.pdbx_strand_id
1 'polypeptide(L)'
;MAGPGSRMSVYSNHSNAPRPAQPSAQVSTTTLLNALHSVWTSSQPYALESSTSLVVNTWVTSLIVGPDGRQGGTVDAELGRRAWEHARRRAEDGCVVLGSLHESTPSLLVPFLSSLPIAVPSTLYTALNAVRPFLYSVTPRNPSAAQHNGLAAVLNLNLEGELTGASLSLSSSGINVARGLTDVPAEIGYRAFDVFYYLLSSASPAEKEFLNLQEPKAYSLLKKTDTYTPPLYLPTADDAAAADDFRASLKEIGIKGAALRNMLSVVAAILKLGETMGFLVDEDVLENVCEEVADLLDLDTAVLTKKCDTMERQTLMAAIYEALVDWVIARANEAIRMELRNGGVVNSSSGSDTENSGGVLTPPPGEEGADTVSLTILDLPSVTLGKAMALRTVFDDSTGINLEMKEDGVPSYQAGSSVIKEMNNAVAENEAELEVQNSVATREREEILDRREALLEKVGLETEADSFLRRLLYPIEGEGIQLGKTGRFSLTNLLGSSRVWFQLALHPTDESPASLANHSPNTFPWSAGSVSSQIRSWRLPEWANHRNKKLDYTADFDINEFQERYARLGCQFGRDGVESWVMERGWSNGEVVIGHERIWIREAPWWEAESMLDLKPMDPSMDAGPFGGQYQVSTPMVEDGFYQQPYHDNPSNPFLSRNQSFASRSQLGAKSIAPSKAPTQQGRPGDYGLGTKGDDKYGDVTYYGEIEDGDAKVVTEVPITFSRKAWIWAVWALTFYIPSFALRYLGRMKRPDVRQAWREKFALMIIIFIINAVVVFYIVAFGRLLCPNFDKAWNAKEVGYHAASNDYYVSFRGHVYDLTKFHKTQHSDSTTTTTTTNMEPFGGTDVSEYIVPPLTVACPGLVGSSSTVTLTSNTTLEYPQATHSSGPIAAPDKDSKLNNINWYRDDFLPKMKEFYKGDLVVKQSKIKSDGQDLNHYWFTMDNKLYDMTDYFHTLDLMNTYFQLSLAPLAYTDDLPAPNDSIWKSSNLSITTSTELYDELRAPPYLPLYSNTTITATTEVYKCNYLWFAFLLVSSCILLLLGSAGTALSHLCHAPDMMGYVSRFTYNNPYMSVPSGGESLGAMERARLLRDVKVKIGDARVNEEVGHVVFATLNRADSIGDLSLKKHYR
;
A
#
# COMPACT_ATOMS: atom_id res chain seq x y z
N MET A 1 -61.50 7.42 14.81
CA MET A 1 -62.15 8.75 14.76
C MET A 1 -61.37 9.72 15.62
N ALA A 2 -60.64 10.64 14.99
CA ALA A 2 -60.20 11.94 15.51
C ALA A 2 -59.73 12.74 14.27
N GLY A 3 -60.03 14.04 14.20
CA GLY A 3 -59.93 14.82 12.95
C GLY A 3 -58.51 15.25 12.55
N PRO A 4 -58.35 15.83 11.34
CA PRO A 4 -57.06 16.32 10.85
C PRO A 4 -56.62 17.58 11.62
N GLY A 5 -55.43 17.51 12.23
CA GLY A 5 -54.82 18.65 12.91
C GLY A 5 -54.16 19.63 11.94
N SER A 6 -54.44 20.91 12.09
CA SER A 6 -53.81 21.99 11.32
C SER A 6 -52.30 22.06 11.57
N ARG A 7 -51.51 22.09 10.50
CA ARG A 7 -50.08 22.44 10.54
C ARG A 7 -49.93 23.94 10.83
N MET A 8 -49.96 24.32 12.10
CA MET A 8 -49.45 25.62 12.55
C MET A 8 -47.92 25.57 12.53
N SER A 9 -47.28 26.58 11.95
CA SER A 9 -45.82 26.66 11.94
C SER A 9 -45.28 26.99 13.34
N VAL A 10 -44.26 26.25 13.78
CA VAL A 10 -43.53 26.49 15.05
C VAL A 10 -42.37 27.49 14.82
N TYR A 11 -42.16 27.91 13.58
CA TYR A 11 -40.94 28.60 13.11
C TYR A 11 -40.90 30.12 13.34
N SER A 12 -41.89 30.71 14.03
CA SER A 12 -41.91 32.16 14.31
C SER A 12 -41.02 32.60 15.49
N ASN A 13 -40.48 31.68 16.29
CA ASN A 13 -39.69 32.00 17.49
C ASN A 13 -38.22 32.39 17.26
N HIS A 14 -37.67 32.27 16.05
CA HIS A 14 -36.28 32.70 15.77
C HIS A 14 -36.14 34.15 15.26
N SER A 15 -37.25 34.85 15.04
CA SER A 15 -37.28 36.26 14.63
C SER A 15 -36.74 37.27 15.66
N ASN A 16 -36.37 36.81 16.87
CA ASN A 16 -35.82 37.61 17.96
C ASN A 16 -34.42 37.14 18.41
N ALA A 17 -33.74 36.30 17.61
CA ALA A 17 -32.32 36.08 17.82
C ALA A 17 -31.54 37.40 17.57
N PRO A 18 -30.55 37.76 18.41
CA PRO A 18 -29.59 38.79 18.03
C PRO A 18 -28.95 38.40 16.69
N ARG A 19 -28.55 39.39 15.87
CA ARG A 19 -27.68 39.15 14.70
C ARG A 19 -26.63 38.10 15.08
N PRO A 20 -26.49 36.97 14.35
CA PRO A 20 -25.36 36.08 14.57
C PRO A 20 -24.11 36.90 14.28
N ALA A 21 -23.46 37.35 15.34
CA ALA A 21 -22.30 38.22 15.22
C ALA A 21 -21.20 37.37 14.61
N GLN A 22 -20.96 37.54 13.30
CA GLN A 22 -19.71 37.09 12.69
C GLN A 22 -18.57 37.58 13.59
N PRO A 23 -17.72 36.69 14.10
CA PRO A 23 -16.59 37.10 14.91
C PRO A 23 -15.62 37.88 14.02
N SER A 24 -15.74 39.20 14.02
CA SER A 24 -14.69 40.11 13.56
C SER A 24 -13.41 39.96 14.39
N ALA A 25 -13.50 39.27 15.53
CA ALA A 25 -12.40 38.74 16.30
C ALA A 25 -11.64 37.63 15.53
N GLN A 26 -10.33 37.79 15.41
CA GLN A 26 -9.44 36.80 14.82
C GLN A 26 -9.53 35.44 15.53
N VAL A 27 -9.90 34.39 14.79
CA VAL A 27 -9.88 33.01 15.30
C VAL A 27 -8.44 32.61 15.62
N SER A 28 -8.22 32.04 16.80
CA SER A 28 -6.93 31.54 17.27
C SER A 28 -7.03 30.06 17.66
N THR A 29 -5.89 29.36 17.74
CA THR A 29 -5.87 27.96 18.19
C THR A 29 -6.47 27.78 19.58
N THR A 30 -6.29 28.74 20.50
CA THR A 30 -6.81 28.66 21.87
C THR A 30 -8.30 28.95 21.96
N THR A 31 -8.80 29.93 21.20
CA THR A 31 -10.25 30.21 21.15
C THR A 31 -11.02 29.05 20.52
N LEU A 32 -10.49 28.48 19.43
CA LEU A 32 -11.10 27.34 18.75
C LEU A 32 -11.11 26.07 19.62
N LEU A 33 -10.01 25.79 20.32
CA LEU A 33 -9.93 24.64 21.24
C LEU A 33 -10.94 24.75 22.39
N ASN A 34 -11.08 25.94 22.99
CA ASN A 34 -12.05 26.17 24.06
C ASN A 34 -13.51 26.04 23.57
N ALA A 35 -13.79 26.53 22.36
CA ALA A 35 -15.11 26.37 21.74
C ALA A 35 -15.42 24.88 21.47
N LEU A 36 -14.50 24.15 20.84
CA LEU A 36 -14.65 22.73 20.54
C LEU A 36 -14.79 21.88 21.81
N HIS A 37 -14.10 22.21 22.91
CA HIS A 37 -14.30 21.53 24.19
C HIS A 37 -15.72 21.74 24.74
N SER A 38 -16.25 22.97 24.70
CA SER A 38 -17.62 23.28 25.12
C SER A 38 -18.67 22.57 24.26
N VAL A 39 -18.42 22.49 22.95
CA VAL A 39 -19.32 21.90 21.96
C VAL A 39 -19.29 20.36 22.01
N TRP A 40 -18.12 19.77 22.28
CA TRP A 40 -17.98 18.33 22.58
C TRP A 40 -18.77 17.94 23.83
N THR A 41 -18.69 18.72 24.91
CA THR A 41 -19.45 18.42 26.15
C THR A 41 -20.96 18.57 26.00
N SER A 42 -21.45 19.29 24.97
CA SER A 42 -22.88 19.39 24.65
C SER A 42 -23.33 18.49 23.50
N SER A 43 -22.42 17.70 22.90
CA SER A 43 -22.67 16.88 21.70
C SER A 43 -23.33 17.66 20.56
N GLN A 44 -22.79 18.85 20.25
CA GLN A 44 -23.26 19.73 19.18
C GLN A 44 -22.20 19.88 18.06
N PRO A 45 -22.57 20.37 16.87
CA PRO A 45 -21.62 20.82 15.86
C PRO A 45 -21.09 22.25 16.16
N TYR A 46 -19.93 22.59 15.61
CA TYR A 46 -19.37 23.95 15.64
C TYR A 46 -19.17 24.49 14.22
N ALA A 47 -19.93 25.51 13.82
CA ALA A 47 -19.69 26.21 12.56
C ALA A 47 -18.39 27.03 12.63
N LEU A 48 -17.43 26.74 11.74
CA LEU A 48 -16.17 27.48 11.61
C LEU A 48 -16.35 28.74 10.75
N GLU A 49 -17.17 28.61 9.71
CA GLU A 49 -17.64 29.64 8.80
C GLU A 49 -19.01 29.19 8.21
N SER A 50 -19.54 29.88 7.20
CA SER A 50 -20.86 29.51 6.65
C SER A 50 -20.89 28.15 5.94
N SER A 51 -19.78 27.80 5.28
CA SER A 51 -19.59 26.61 4.43
C SER A 51 -18.84 25.44 5.09
N THR A 52 -18.23 25.65 6.27
CA THR A 52 -17.43 24.64 6.99
C THR A 52 -17.88 24.48 8.44
N SER A 53 -18.18 23.25 8.86
CA SER A 53 -18.43 22.87 10.25
C SER A 53 -17.42 21.86 10.78
N LEU A 54 -17.22 21.88 12.10
CA LEU A 54 -16.36 20.98 12.85
C LEU A 54 -17.23 20.15 13.81
N VAL A 55 -17.05 18.84 13.80
CA VAL A 55 -17.69 17.91 14.74
C VAL A 55 -16.61 17.11 15.47
N VAL A 56 -16.82 16.80 16.75
CA VAL A 56 -15.92 15.93 17.51
C VAL A 56 -16.63 14.61 17.73
N ASN A 57 -16.00 13.50 17.32
CA ASN A 57 -16.58 12.16 17.42
C ASN A 57 -15.52 11.11 17.78
N THR A 58 -15.96 10.12 18.55
CA THR A 58 -15.28 8.83 18.78
C THR A 58 -16.14 7.70 18.24
N TRP A 59 -15.55 6.52 18.05
CA TRP A 59 -16.30 5.30 17.74
C TRP A 59 -17.32 4.93 18.85
N VAL A 60 -17.08 5.31 20.12
CA VAL A 60 -18.04 5.07 21.21
C VAL A 60 -19.25 6.00 21.05
N THR A 61 -19.03 7.29 20.82
CA THR A 61 -20.12 8.25 20.62
C THR A 61 -20.92 7.98 19.35
N SER A 62 -20.36 7.32 18.33
CA SER A 62 -21.15 6.88 17.18
C SER A 62 -22.15 5.76 17.49
N LEU A 63 -21.92 4.97 18.55
CA LEU A 63 -22.86 3.93 18.98
C LEU A 63 -24.01 4.49 19.84
N ILE A 64 -23.81 5.67 20.45
CA ILE A 64 -24.78 6.33 21.33
C ILE A 64 -25.79 7.12 20.48
N VAL A 65 -27.05 7.16 20.95
CA VAL A 65 -28.08 8.03 20.38
C VAL A 65 -27.82 9.47 20.83
N GLY A 66 -27.60 10.37 19.88
CA GLY A 66 -27.35 11.78 20.13
C GLY A 66 -28.57 12.54 20.67
N PRO A 67 -28.41 13.81 21.08
CA PRO A 67 -29.52 14.63 21.60
C PRO A 67 -30.67 14.78 20.59
N ASP A 68 -30.37 14.67 19.28
CA ASP A 68 -31.35 14.72 18.19
C ASP A 68 -32.17 13.43 18.01
N GLY A 69 -31.96 12.41 18.84
CA GLY A 69 -32.63 11.11 18.75
C GLY A 69 -32.10 10.18 17.65
N ARG A 70 -31.08 10.60 16.91
CA ARG A 70 -30.39 9.80 15.87
C ARG A 70 -29.21 9.03 16.46
N GLN A 71 -28.94 7.83 15.94
CA GLN A 71 -27.72 7.06 16.23
C GLN A 71 -26.64 7.40 15.18
N GLY A 72 -25.36 7.33 15.57
CA GLY A 72 -24.23 7.61 14.66
C GLY A 72 -23.31 8.76 15.08
N GLY A 73 -23.56 9.39 16.24
CA GLY A 73 -22.72 10.47 16.78
C GLY A 73 -23.17 11.87 16.35
N THR A 74 -22.31 12.86 16.56
CA THR A 74 -22.63 14.28 16.36
C THR A 74 -22.42 14.68 14.91
N VAL A 75 -23.44 15.29 14.29
CA VAL A 75 -23.45 15.69 12.87
C VAL A 75 -24.14 17.05 12.73
N ASP A 76 -23.70 17.86 11.76
CA ASP A 76 -24.29 19.17 11.47
C ASP A 76 -25.45 19.09 10.47
N ALA A 77 -26.67 18.96 10.99
CA ALA A 77 -27.89 18.99 10.20
C ALA A 77 -28.17 20.38 9.55
N GLU A 78 -27.63 21.47 10.11
CA GLU A 78 -27.82 22.83 9.57
C GLU A 78 -26.93 23.06 8.35
N LEU A 79 -25.70 22.51 8.34
CA LEU A 79 -24.86 22.46 7.14
C LEU A 79 -25.57 21.70 6.00
N GLY A 80 -26.11 20.51 6.30
CA GLY A 80 -26.87 19.71 5.34
C GLY A 80 -28.13 20.42 4.83
N ARG A 81 -28.80 21.19 5.70
CA ARG A 81 -29.93 22.05 5.31
C ARG A 81 -29.49 23.15 4.34
N ARG A 82 -28.40 23.87 4.60
CA ARG A 82 -27.89 24.91 3.69
C ARG A 82 -27.56 24.34 2.31
N ALA A 83 -26.79 23.25 2.26
CA ALA A 83 -26.44 22.61 0.99
C ALA A 83 -27.68 22.19 0.17
N TRP A 84 -28.73 21.67 0.83
CA TRP A 84 -30.01 21.36 0.18
C TRP A 84 -30.78 22.62 -0.28
N GLU A 85 -30.81 23.69 0.54
CA GLU A 85 -31.47 24.93 0.17
C GLU A 85 -30.77 25.66 -0.99
N HIS A 86 -29.44 25.57 -1.08
CA HIS A 86 -28.67 26.03 -2.24
C HIS A 86 -29.02 25.21 -3.48
N ALA A 87 -28.89 23.87 -3.43
CA ALA A 87 -29.25 23.00 -4.55
C ALA A 87 -30.67 23.27 -5.08
N ARG A 88 -31.63 23.49 -4.17
CA ARG A 88 -33.01 23.78 -4.51
C ARG A 88 -33.25 25.21 -5.04
N ARG A 89 -32.75 26.24 -4.34
CA ARG A 89 -33.07 27.65 -4.65
C ARG A 89 -32.18 28.28 -5.71
N ARG A 90 -30.90 27.89 -5.78
CA ARG A 90 -29.91 28.36 -6.77
C ARG A 90 -29.84 27.50 -8.03
N ALA A 91 -30.38 26.28 -7.98
CA ALA A 91 -30.20 25.25 -9.01
C ALA A 91 -28.72 24.86 -9.24
N GLU A 92 -27.88 24.95 -8.20
CA GLU A 92 -26.44 24.66 -8.25
C GLU A 92 -26.11 23.28 -7.68
N ASP A 93 -25.27 22.51 -8.39
CA ASP A 93 -24.76 21.23 -7.88
C ASP A 93 -23.98 21.42 -6.57
N GLY A 94 -24.32 20.65 -5.55
CA GLY A 94 -23.71 20.71 -4.22
C GLY A 94 -22.86 19.48 -3.92
N CYS A 95 -21.70 19.67 -3.27
CA CYS A 95 -20.87 18.58 -2.76
C CYS A 95 -20.57 18.81 -1.28
N VAL A 96 -21.05 17.94 -0.40
CA VAL A 96 -20.71 17.94 1.03
C VAL A 96 -19.63 16.92 1.31
N VAL A 97 -18.47 17.39 1.73
CA VAL A 97 -17.30 16.58 2.05
C VAL A 97 -17.27 16.29 3.55
N LEU A 98 -17.31 15.01 3.89
CA LEU A 98 -17.08 14.49 5.24
C LEU A 98 -15.59 14.13 5.35
N GLY A 99 -14.82 14.96 6.05
CA GLY A 99 -13.36 14.84 6.16
C GLY A 99 -12.90 14.37 7.54
N SER A 100 -12.12 13.29 7.60
CA SER A 100 -11.53 12.79 8.85
C SER A 100 -10.20 13.48 9.18
N LEU A 101 -10.07 14.09 10.37
CA LEU A 101 -8.82 14.75 10.82
C LEU A 101 -7.89 13.80 11.59
N HIS A 102 -8.36 12.60 11.94
CA HIS A 102 -7.61 11.61 12.72
C HIS A 102 -8.07 10.18 12.38
N GLU A 103 -7.16 9.21 12.30
CA GLU A 103 -7.44 7.84 11.83
C GLU A 103 -8.50 7.08 12.65
N SER A 104 -8.66 7.43 13.93
CA SER A 104 -9.67 6.84 14.83
C SER A 104 -11.08 7.43 14.71
N THR A 105 -11.33 8.42 13.84
CA THR A 105 -12.70 8.92 13.63
C THR A 105 -13.55 7.86 12.91
N PRO A 106 -14.81 7.64 13.33
CA PRO A 106 -15.75 6.83 12.57
C PRO A 106 -16.20 7.57 11.29
N SER A 107 -16.62 6.81 10.27
CA SER A 107 -17.34 7.39 9.12
C SER A 107 -18.65 8.03 9.59
N LEU A 108 -18.97 9.20 9.03
CA LEU A 108 -20.19 9.96 9.34
C LEU A 108 -21.19 9.95 8.19
N LEU A 109 -20.98 9.15 7.14
CA LEU A 109 -21.82 9.13 5.93
C LEU A 109 -23.29 8.80 6.23
N VAL A 110 -23.55 7.69 6.89
CA VAL A 110 -24.91 7.24 7.25
C VAL A 110 -25.64 8.24 8.17
N PRO A 111 -25.06 8.71 9.30
CA PRO A 111 -25.76 9.69 10.13
C PRO A 111 -25.96 11.03 9.42
N PHE A 112 -25.05 11.47 8.54
CA PHE A 112 -25.24 12.66 7.71
C PHE A 112 -26.40 12.52 6.73
N LEU A 113 -26.50 11.40 6.01
CA LEU A 113 -27.64 11.11 5.13
C LEU A 113 -28.98 11.12 5.89
N SER A 114 -29.01 10.64 7.14
CA SER A 114 -30.19 10.69 8.01
C SER A 114 -30.51 12.08 8.58
N SER A 115 -29.55 13.01 8.49
CA SER A 115 -29.68 14.40 8.97
C SER A 115 -30.34 15.34 7.96
N LEU A 116 -30.22 15.01 6.66
CA LEU A 116 -30.72 15.82 5.54
C LEU A 116 -32.25 15.99 5.58
N PRO A 117 -32.78 17.13 5.10
CA PRO A 117 -34.22 17.40 5.01
C PRO A 117 -34.91 16.66 3.84
N ILE A 118 -34.44 15.46 3.49
CA ILE A 118 -34.82 14.72 2.28
C ILE A 118 -35.37 13.34 2.68
N ALA A 119 -36.42 12.87 2.01
CA ALA A 119 -36.93 11.51 2.18
C ALA A 119 -36.02 10.48 1.46
N VAL A 120 -34.93 10.09 2.10
CA VAL A 120 -33.97 9.11 1.57
C VAL A 120 -34.59 7.70 1.56
N PRO A 121 -34.53 6.94 0.44
CA PRO A 121 -35.10 5.60 0.33
C PRO A 121 -34.44 4.57 1.24
N SER A 122 -35.22 3.61 1.73
CA SER A 122 -34.75 2.48 2.55
C SER A 122 -33.62 1.71 1.87
N THR A 123 -33.73 1.44 0.57
CA THR A 123 -32.73 0.65 -0.17
C THR A 123 -31.37 1.33 -0.23
N LEU A 124 -31.27 2.66 -0.05
CA LEU A 124 -29.95 3.32 0.01
C LEU A 124 -29.19 2.92 1.28
N TYR A 125 -29.88 2.82 2.43
CA TYR A 125 -29.27 2.36 3.67
C TYR A 125 -28.95 0.85 3.61
N THR A 126 -29.83 0.03 3.04
CA THR A 126 -29.56 -1.40 2.79
C THR A 126 -28.37 -1.59 1.83
N ALA A 127 -28.26 -0.78 0.78
CA ALA A 127 -27.13 -0.76 -0.14
C ALA A 127 -25.81 -0.40 0.56
N LEU A 128 -25.80 0.65 1.39
CA LEU A 128 -24.62 1.02 2.18
C LEU A 128 -24.20 -0.11 3.13
N ASN A 129 -25.15 -0.79 3.78
CA ASN A 129 -24.87 -1.96 4.62
C ASN A 129 -24.34 -3.16 3.82
N ALA A 130 -24.82 -3.39 2.59
CA ALA A 130 -24.32 -4.43 1.70
C ALA A 130 -22.91 -4.13 1.16
N VAL A 131 -22.56 -2.87 0.91
CA VAL A 131 -21.24 -2.46 0.39
C VAL A 131 -20.19 -2.40 1.52
N ARG A 132 -20.60 -2.07 2.76
CA ARG A 132 -19.69 -1.83 3.89
C ARG A 132 -18.64 -2.94 4.12
N PRO A 133 -18.94 -4.25 4.16
CA PRO A 133 -17.92 -5.26 4.46
C PRO A 133 -16.82 -5.40 3.40
N PHE A 134 -17.05 -4.89 2.19
CA PHE A 134 -16.06 -4.85 1.12
C PHE A 134 -15.10 -3.64 1.21
N LEU A 135 -15.49 -2.59 1.93
CA LEU A 135 -14.76 -1.32 1.99
C LEU A 135 -14.09 -1.06 3.35
N TYR A 136 -14.38 -1.88 4.37
CA TYR A 136 -13.93 -1.67 5.74
C TYR A 136 -13.05 -2.83 6.23
N SER A 137 -12.14 -2.51 7.15
CA SER A 137 -11.36 -3.49 7.91
C SER A 137 -11.08 -3.02 9.34
N VAL A 138 -10.80 -3.97 10.23
CA VAL A 138 -10.41 -3.68 11.62
C VAL A 138 -8.94 -3.30 11.70
N THR A 139 -8.64 -2.25 12.46
CA THR A 139 -7.27 -1.83 12.80
C THR A 139 -7.13 -1.59 14.31
N PRO A 140 -5.91 -1.57 14.88
CA PRO A 140 -5.72 -1.30 16.31
C PRO A 140 -6.21 0.09 16.77
N ARG A 141 -6.30 1.05 15.84
CA ARG A 141 -6.72 2.45 16.09
C ARG A 141 -8.19 2.71 15.81
N ASN A 142 -8.82 1.91 14.95
CA ASN A 142 -10.20 2.09 14.52
C ASN A 142 -10.82 0.71 14.22
N PRO A 143 -11.87 0.29 14.97
CA PRO A 143 -12.49 -1.02 14.80
C PRO A 143 -13.28 -1.17 13.49
N SER A 144 -13.58 -0.07 12.80
CA SER A 144 -14.16 -0.10 11.45
C SER A 144 -13.50 0.98 10.60
N ALA A 145 -12.25 0.76 10.22
CA ALA A 145 -11.50 1.67 9.37
C ALA A 145 -11.97 1.53 7.92
N ALA A 146 -12.42 2.64 7.32
CA ALA A 146 -12.73 2.67 5.90
C ALA A 146 -11.44 2.68 5.07
N GLN A 147 -11.33 1.76 4.11
CA GLN A 147 -10.18 1.57 3.23
C GLN A 147 -10.47 2.06 1.79
N HIS A 148 -11.35 3.05 1.61
CA HIS A 148 -11.62 3.68 0.32
C HIS A 148 -11.09 5.11 0.26
N ASN A 149 -10.66 5.57 -0.91
CA ASN A 149 -10.17 6.93 -1.11
C ASN A 149 -11.27 7.93 -1.48
N GLY A 150 -12.52 7.48 -1.62
CA GLY A 150 -13.70 8.33 -1.70
C GLY A 150 -14.96 7.52 -2.04
N LEU A 151 -15.99 7.63 -1.20
CA LEU A 151 -17.31 7.03 -1.42
C LEU A 151 -18.34 8.16 -1.45
N ALA A 152 -19.03 8.29 -2.58
CA ALA A 152 -20.04 9.32 -2.82
C ALA A 152 -21.45 8.72 -2.83
N ALA A 153 -22.37 9.33 -2.08
CA ALA A 153 -23.80 9.17 -2.26
C ALA A 153 -24.33 10.39 -3.02
N VAL A 154 -24.67 10.21 -4.29
CA VAL A 154 -25.21 11.23 -5.18
C VAL A 154 -26.74 11.20 -5.09
N LEU A 155 -27.35 12.32 -4.71
CA LEU A 155 -28.79 12.52 -4.62
C LEU A 155 -29.22 13.52 -5.71
N ASN A 156 -30.04 13.09 -6.66
CA ASN A 156 -30.59 13.97 -7.68
C ASN A 156 -31.93 14.52 -7.20
N LEU A 157 -32.08 15.84 -7.26
CA LEU A 157 -33.21 16.61 -6.73
C LEU A 157 -33.90 17.37 -7.87
N ASN A 158 -35.19 17.65 -7.72
CA ASN A 158 -35.87 18.70 -8.50
C ASN A 158 -35.77 20.06 -7.79
N LEU A 159 -36.23 21.13 -8.44
CA LEU A 159 -36.24 22.49 -7.88
C LEU A 159 -37.27 22.66 -6.73
N GLU A 160 -38.17 21.70 -6.53
CA GLU A 160 -39.02 21.58 -5.36
C GLU A 160 -38.28 20.99 -4.14
N GLY A 161 -37.12 20.37 -4.35
CA GLY A 161 -36.27 19.75 -3.32
C GLY A 161 -36.60 18.29 -3.02
N GLU A 162 -37.47 17.66 -3.81
CA GLU A 162 -37.79 16.23 -3.76
C GLU A 162 -36.76 15.39 -4.51
N LEU A 163 -36.60 14.12 -4.10
CA LEU A 163 -35.59 13.21 -4.63
C LEU A 163 -36.09 12.50 -5.90
N THR A 164 -35.46 12.78 -7.04
CA THR A 164 -35.75 12.14 -8.34
C THR A 164 -34.87 10.91 -8.59
N GLY A 165 -33.67 10.88 -8.03
CA GLY A 165 -32.68 9.83 -8.23
C GLY A 165 -31.71 9.70 -7.06
N ALA A 166 -31.16 8.51 -6.82
CA ALA A 166 -30.04 8.31 -5.90
C ALA A 166 -29.10 7.23 -6.42
N SER A 167 -27.80 7.39 -6.17
CA SER A 167 -26.79 6.39 -6.51
C SER A 167 -25.54 6.50 -5.63
N LEU A 168 -24.87 5.37 -5.43
CA LEU A 168 -23.55 5.26 -4.81
C LEU A 168 -22.47 5.19 -5.90
N SER A 169 -21.35 5.86 -5.70
CA SER A 169 -20.20 5.80 -6.60
C SER A 169 -18.88 5.86 -5.82
N LEU A 170 -17.86 5.16 -6.31
CA LEU A 170 -16.49 5.25 -5.79
C LEU A 170 -15.68 6.26 -6.60
N SER A 171 -14.69 6.87 -5.95
CA SER A 171 -13.68 7.68 -6.62
C SER A 171 -12.86 6.83 -7.61
N SER A 172 -12.40 7.44 -8.71
CA SER A 172 -11.37 6.90 -9.61
C SER A 172 -10.11 6.43 -8.87
N SER A 173 -9.79 7.07 -7.74
CA SER A 173 -8.69 6.68 -6.85
C SER A 173 -8.90 5.30 -6.21
N GLY A 174 -10.15 4.84 -6.08
CA GLY A 174 -10.55 3.46 -5.79
C GLY A 174 -10.46 3.05 -4.32
N ILE A 175 -10.19 1.76 -4.12
CA ILE A 175 -10.08 1.10 -2.81
C ILE A 175 -8.60 0.85 -2.51
N ASN A 176 -8.19 1.02 -1.25
CA ASN A 176 -6.85 0.69 -0.77
C ASN A 176 -6.70 -0.83 -0.58
N VAL A 177 -6.68 -1.55 -1.70
CA VAL A 177 -6.52 -3.02 -1.75
C VAL A 177 -5.17 -3.47 -1.15
N ALA A 178 -4.17 -2.58 -1.09
CA ALA A 178 -2.90 -2.85 -0.43
C ALA A 178 -3.11 -3.13 1.07
N ARG A 179 -3.70 -2.18 1.82
CA ARG A 179 -3.90 -2.30 3.27
C ARG A 179 -4.92 -3.38 3.67
N GLY A 180 -5.92 -3.64 2.83
CA GLY A 180 -7.00 -4.57 3.14
C GLY A 180 -6.85 -6.00 2.60
N LEU A 181 -5.95 -6.25 1.64
CA LEU A 181 -5.84 -7.54 0.96
C LEU A 181 -4.40 -7.98 0.62
N THR A 182 -3.62 -7.18 -0.14
CA THR A 182 -2.33 -7.69 -0.66
C THR A 182 -1.16 -7.56 0.32
N ASP A 183 -1.13 -6.48 1.12
CA ASP A 183 -0.06 -6.13 2.05
C ASP A 183 -0.63 -5.68 3.42
N VAL A 184 -1.44 -6.56 4.01
CA VAL A 184 -1.99 -6.37 5.37
C VAL A 184 -0.82 -6.41 6.38
N PRO A 185 -0.64 -5.39 7.25
CA PRO A 185 0.43 -5.36 8.23
C PRO A 185 0.41 -6.58 9.16
N ALA A 186 1.55 -7.25 9.32
CA ALA A 186 1.73 -8.43 10.17
C ALA A 186 1.83 -8.06 11.68
N GLU A 187 0.93 -7.18 12.14
CA GLU A 187 0.80 -6.73 13.52
C GLU A 187 -0.54 -7.20 14.10
N ILE A 188 -0.56 -7.54 15.39
CA ILE A 188 -1.77 -7.99 16.10
C ILE A 188 -2.77 -6.83 16.17
N GLY A 189 -4.04 -7.11 15.84
CA GLY A 189 -5.13 -6.15 15.82
C GLY A 189 -5.46 -5.56 14.44
N TYR A 190 -4.69 -5.90 13.39
CA TYR A 190 -5.09 -5.67 12.01
C TYR A 190 -5.87 -6.88 11.46
N ARG A 191 -6.81 -6.62 10.55
CA ARG A 191 -7.56 -7.62 9.79
C ARG A 191 -7.55 -7.27 8.31
N ALA A 192 -7.78 -8.28 7.48
CA ALA A 192 -8.18 -8.07 6.08
C ALA A 192 -9.59 -7.44 6.02
N PHE A 193 -10.13 -7.20 4.81
CA PHE A 193 -11.51 -6.75 4.64
C PHE A 193 -12.53 -7.66 5.38
N ASP A 194 -13.53 -7.03 6.01
CA ASP A 194 -14.48 -7.72 6.90
C ASP A 194 -15.28 -8.83 6.18
N VAL A 195 -15.51 -8.68 4.86
CA VAL A 195 -16.19 -9.67 4.00
C VAL A 195 -15.60 -11.09 4.09
N PHE A 196 -14.28 -11.24 4.27
CA PHE A 196 -13.66 -12.57 4.38
C PHE A 196 -14.03 -13.27 5.69
N TYR A 197 -14.11 -12.53 6.79
CA TYR A 197 -14.55 -13.06 8.09
C TYR A 197 -16.04 -13.39 8.05
N TYR A 198 -16.85 -12.55 7.39
CA TYR A 198 -18.29 -12.75 7.24
C TYR A 198 -18.63 -13.96 6.36
N LEU A 199 -17.83 -14.24 5.32
CA LEU A 199 -17.93 -15.48 4.54
C LEU A 199 -17.74 -16.71 5.43
N LEU A 200 -16.70 -16.73 6.28
CA LEU A 200 -16.34 -17.88 7.11
C LEU A 200 -17.30 -18.10 8.30
N SER A 201 -17.85 -17.02 8.88
CA SER A 201 -18.80 -17.08 10.00
C SER A 201 -20.19 -17.57 9.56
N SER A 202 -20.74 -17.01 8.48
CA SER A 202 -22.13 -17.25 8.03
C SER A 202 -22.32 -18.41 7.06
N ALA A 203 -21.25 -19.05 6.57
CA ALA A 203 -21.38 -20.15 5.63
C ALA A 203 -22.07 -21.39 6.24
N SER A 204 -23.13 -21.85 5.57
CA SER A 204 -23.83 -23.09 5.94
C SER A 204 -22.94 -24.33 5.72
N PRO A 205 -23.21 -25.48 6.35
CA PRO A 205 -22.37 -26.68 6.18
C PRO A 205 -22.20 -27.11 4.72
N ALA A 206 -23.27 -27.05 3.92
CA ALA A 206 -23.23 -27.39 2.49
C ALA A 206 -22.48 -26.32 1.66
N GLU A 207 -22.53 -25.04 2.03
CA GLU A 207 -21.70 -24.00 1.40
C GLU A 207 -20.22 -24.18 1.74
N LYS A 208 -19.89 -24.59 2.98
CA LYS A 208 -18.50 -24.87 3.41
C LYS A 208 -17.90 -26.06 2.66
N GLU A 209 -18.68 -27.10 2.41
CA GLU A 209 -18.30 -28.24 1.59
C GLU A 209 -18.12 -27.84 0.11
N PHE A 210 -19.10 -27.13 -0.48
CA PHE A 210 -19.04 -26.68 -1.88
C PHE A 210 -17.87 -25.72 -2.17
N LEU A 211 -17.60 -24.77 -1.27
CA LEU A 211 -16.52 -23.78 -1.44
C LEU A 211 -15.16 -24.26 -0.88
N ASN A 212 -15.09 -25.49 -0.37
CA ASN A 212 -13.96 -26.06 0.38
C ASN A 212 -13.35 -25.04 1.38
N LEU A 213 -14.18 -24.53 2.31
CA LEU A 213 -13.79 -23.50 3.28
C LEU A 213 -13.18 -24.11 4.55
N GLN A 214 -12.01 -23.58 4.94
CA GLN A 214 -11.27 -24.00 6.13
C GLN A 214 -11.43 -22.98 7.28
N GLU A 215 -10.85 -23.27 8.44
CA GLU A 215 -10.80 -22.30 9.54
C GLU A 215 -9.96 -21.05 9.16
N PRO A 216 -10.26 -19.85 9.71
CA PRO A 216 -9.50 -18.63 9.43
C PRO A 216 -7.98 -18.73 9.63
N LYS A 217 -7.52 -19.66 10.47
CA LYS A 217 -6.10 -19.92 10.79
C LYS A 217 -5.34 -20.68 9.69
N ALA A 218 -6.04 -21.35 8.77
CA ALA A 218 -5.42 -22.09 7.68
C ALA A 218 -4.89 -21.13 6.61
N TYR A 219 -5.73 -20.18 6.20
CA TYR A 219 -5.43 -19.20 5.15
C TYR A 219 -4.22 -18.32 5.48
N SER A 220 -3.22 -18.34 4.61
CA SER A 220 -1.98 -17.54 4.77
C SER A 220 -2.26 -16.05 5.01
N LEU A 221 -3.23 -15.49 4.27
CA LEU A 221 -3.64 -14.09 4.32
C LEU A 221 -4.11 -13.67 5.72
N LEU A 222 -5.02 -14.45 6.30
CA LEU A 222 -5.64 -14.16 7.60
C LEU A 222 -4.70 -14.52 8.76
N LYS A 223 -3.87 -15.55 8.57
CA LYS A 223 -2.84 -15.99 9.52
C LYS A 223 -1.74 -14.95 9.75
N LYS A 224 -1.45 -14.06 8.78
CA LYS A 224 -0.42 -13.00 8.90
C LYS A 224 -0.60 -12.10 10.14
N THR A 225 -1.83 -11.83 10.57
CA THR A 225 -2.11 -10.89 11.68
C THR A 225 -2.50 -11.57 12.99
N ASP A 226 -2.66 -12.90 12.97
CA ASP A 226 -3.18 -13.76 14.05
C ASP A 226 -4.49 -13.26 14.72
N THR A 227 -5.26 -12.40 14.02
CA THR A 227 -6.41 -11.67 14.57
C THR A 227 -7.71 -12.10 13.89
N TYR A 228 -8.36 -13.12 14.45
CA TYR A 228 -9.52 -13.78 13.82
C TYR A 228 -10.88 -13.38 14.38
N THR A 229 -10.94 -12.76 15.56
CA THR A 229 -12.19 -12.33 16.23
C THR A 229 -12.28 -10.81 16.29
N PRO A 230 -13.49 -10.21 16.39
CA PRO A 230 -13.63 -8.77 16.52
C PRO A 230 -13.01 -8.29 17.84
N PRO A 231 -12.66 -7.00 17.98
CA PRO A 231 -11.92 -6.52 19.14
C PRO A 231 -12.68 -6.73 20.45
N LEU A 232 -12.07 -7.41 21.43
CA LEU A 232 -12.71 -7.82 22.69
C LEU A 232 -13.29 -6.66 23.53
N TYR A 233 -12.88 -5.42 23.26
CA TYR A 233 -13.41 -4.22 23.91
C TYR A 233 -14.76 -3.76 23.33
N LEU A 234 -15.25 -4.40 22.26
CA LEU A 234 -16.59 -4.25 21.70
C LEU A 234 -17.43 -5.51 22.01
N PRO A 235 -18.05 -5.62 23.20
CA PRO A 235 -18.80 -6.82 23.59
C PRO A 235 -20.08 -7.05 22.77
N THR A 236 -20.49 -6.07 21.97
CA THR A 236 -21.63 -6.15 21.03
C THR A 236 -21.21 -6.44 19.60
N ALA A 237 -19.91 -6.54 19.29
CA ALA A 237 -19.44 -6.88 17.95
C ALA A 237 -19.44 -8.40 17.78
N ASP A 238 -20.32 -8.88 16.90
CA ASP A 238 -20.45 -10.29 16.54
C ASP A 238 -20.40 -10.43 15.01
N ASP A 239 -19.31 -11.04 14.52
CA ASP A 239 -19.09 -11.30 13.09
C ASP A 239 -20.06 -12.36 12.52
N ALA A 240 -20.79 -13.11 13.35
CA ALA A 240 -21.84 -14.02 12.88
C ALA A 240 -23.13 -13.22 12.60
N ALA A 241 -23.61 -12.45 13.58
CA ALA A 241 -24.81 -11.62 13.42
C ALA A 241 -24.64 -10.57 12.30
N ALA A 242 -23.49 -9.88 12.24
CA ALA A 242 -23.22 -8.90 11.20
C ALA A 242 -23.11 -9.54 9.79
N ALA A 243 -22.70 -10.80 9.70
CA ALA A 243 -22.67 -11.54 8.45
C ALA A 243 -24.06 -12.01 7.99
N ASP A 244 -24.96 -12.33 8.92
CA ASP A 244 -26.37 -12.60 8.61
C ASP A 244 -27.10 -11.33 8.13
N ASP A 245 -26.87 -10.18 8.78
CA ASP A 245 -27.38 -8.88 8.35
C ASP A 245 -26.84 -8.47 6.96
N PHE A 246 -25.56 -8.72 6.70
CA PHE A 246 -24.94 -8.56 5.38
C PHE A 246 -25.60 -9.47 4.33
N ARG A 247 -25.80 -10.77 4.63
CA ARG A 247 -26.51 -11.71 3.75
C ARG A 247 -27.97 -11.33 3.52
N ALA A 248 -28.65 -10.72 4.49
CA ALA A 248 -29.99 -10.17 4.33
C ALA A 248 -29.98 -8.97 3.38
N SER A 249 -29.08 -8.02 3.61
CA SER A 249 -28.89 -6.81 2.80
C SER A 249 -28.60 -7.14 1.33
N LEU A 250 -27.71 -8.12 1.07
CA LEU A 250 -27.43 -8.63 -0.28
C LEU A 250 -28.67 -9.17 -1.01
N LYS A 251 -29.52 -9.94 -0.31
CA LYS A 251 -30.76 -10.51 -0.89
C LYS A 251 -31.78 -9.42 -1.24
N GLU A 252 -31.85 -8.37 -0.42
CA GLU A 252 -32.74 -7.22 -0.60
C GLU A 252 -32.35 -6.38 -1.82
N ILE A 253 -31.04 -6.08 -2.01
CA ILE A 253 -30.54 -5.45 -3.25
C ILE A 253 -30.53 -6.38 -4.48
N GLY A 254 -31.13 -7.58 -4.37
CA GLY A 254 -31.33 -8.50 -5.50
C GLY A 254 -30.21 -9.54 -5.74
N ILE A 255 -29.13 -9.55 -4.95
CA ILE A 255 -28.07 -10.57 -5.02
C ILE A 255 -28.56 -11.85 -4.32
N LYS A 256 -29.24 -12.71 -5.08
CA LYS A 256 -29.88 -13.95 -4.58
C LYS A 256 -29.67 -15.15 -5.50
N GLY A 257 -29.87 -16.35 -4.97
CA GLY A 257 -29.87 -17.60 -5.74
C GLY A 257 -28.51 -17.96 -6.33
N ALA A 258 -28.38 -17.90 -7.66
CA ALA A 258 -27.11 -18.16 -8.36
C ALA A 258 -26.12 -16.99 -8.21
N ALA A 259 -26.59 -15.74 -8.35
CA ALA A 259 -25.71 -14.56 -8.25
C ALA A 259 -24.99 -14.47 -6.90
N LEU A 260 -25.68 -14.80 -5.80
CA LEU A 260 -25.08 -14.87 -4.47
C LEU A 260 -24.01 -15.96 -4.37
N ARG A 261 -24.28 -17.17 -4.88
CA ARG A 261 -23.31 -18.28 -4.85
C ARG A 261 -22.06 -17.96 -5.66
N ASN A 262 -22.22 -17.40 -6.85
CA ASN A 262 -21.09 -17.05 -7.72
C ASN A 262 -20.25 -15.91 -7.11
N MET A 263 -20.91 -14.89 -6.51
CA MET A 263 -20.21 -13.85 -5.74
C MET A 263 -19.40 -14.42 -4.57
N LEU A 264 -19.97 -15.34 -3.78
CA LEU A 264 -19.26 -16.01 -2.67
C LEU A 264 -18.13 -16.91 -3.18
N SER A 265 -18.28 -17.53 -4.36
CA SER A 265 -17.23 -18.32 -5.03
C SER A 265 -16.03 -17.45 -5.40
N VAL A 266 -16.26 -16.25 -5.95
CA VAL A 266 -15.19 -15.27 -6.23
C VAL A 266 -14.47 -14.83 -4.94
N VAL A 267 -15.20 -14.55 -3.85
CA VAL A 267 -14.57 -14.18 -2.55
C VAL A 267 -13.74 -15.35 -1.98
N ALA A 268 -14.24 -16.59 -2.08
CA ALA A 268 -13.53 -17.79 -1.65
C ALA A 268 -12.27 -18.06 -2.52
N ALA A 269 -12.38 -17.85 -3.84
CA ALA A 269 -11.27 -17.96 -4.78
C ALA A 269 -10.16 -16.94 -4.49
N ILE A 270 -10.52 -15.68 -4.19
CA ILE A 270 -9.57 -14.63 -3.76
C ILE A 270 -8.86 -15.04 -2.47
N LEU A 271 -9.59 -15.58 -1.48
CA LEU A 271 -9.02 -16.03 -0.21
C LEU A 271 -8.02 -17.19 -0.38
N LYS A 272 -8.36 -18.18 -1.22
CA LYS A 272 -7.49 -19.32 -1.58
C LYS A 272 -6.28 -18.88 -2.41
N LEU A 273 -6.46 -18.00 -3.39
CA LEU A 273 -5.36 -17.46 -4.22
C LEU A 273 -4.30 -16.72 -3.37
N GLY A 274 -4.71 -16.16 -2.23
CA GLY A 274 -3.82 -15.62 -1.20
C GLY A 274 -2.77 -16.61 -0.66
N GLU A 275 -3.01 -17.91 -0.73
CA GLU A 275 -2.02 -18.94 -0.33
C GLU A 275 -0.83 -19.01 -1.30
N THR A 276 -1.06 -18.73 -2.58
CA THR A 276 -0.03 -18.71 -3.64
C THR A 276 0.94 -17.52 -3.55
N MET A 277 0.72 -16.61 -2.58
CA MET A 277 1.48 -15.37 -2.41
C MET A 277 2.87 -15.54 -1.79
N GLY A 278 3.17 -16.69 -1.20
CA GLY A 278 4.49 -16.95 -0.63
C GLY A 278 5.53 -17.16 -1.73
N PHE A 279 6.72 -16.56 -1.58
CA PHE A 279 7.87 -16.86 -2.47
C PHE A 279 8.42 -18.29 -2.27
N LEU A 280 8.00 -18.97 -1.21
CA LEU A 280 8.43 -20.31 -0.79
C LEU A 280 7.22 -21.28 -0.67
N VAL A 281 6.28 -21.21 -1.61
CA VAL A 281 5.17 -22.17 -1.70
C VAL A 281 5.65 -23.40 -2.46
N ASP A 282 5.41 -24.59 -1.89
CA ASP A 282 5.74 -25.87 -2.54
C ASP A 282 4.93 -26.04 -3.84
N GLU A 283 5.55 -26.62 -4.88
CA GLU A 283 4.95 -26.76 -6.22
C GLU A 283 3.64 -27.56 -6.18
N ASP A 284 3.60 -28.66 -5.43
CA ASP A 284 2.39 -29.46 -5.19
C ASP A 284 1.26 -28.63 -4.58
N VAL A 285 1.57 -27.74 -3.61
CA VAL A 285 0.56 -26.90 -2.95
C VAL A 285 0.07 -25.81 -3.91
N LEU A 286 0.97 -25.24 -4.72
CA LEU A 286 0.62 -24.26 -5.74
C LEU A 286 -0.33 -24.85 -6.79
N GLU A 287 -0.06 -26.06 -7.29
CA GLU A 287 -0.91 -26.72 -8.29
C GLU A 287 -2.32 -27.01 -7.72
N ASN A 288 -2.41 -27.64 -6.55
CA ASN A 288 -3.71 -27.92 -5.89
C ASN A 288 -4.53 -26.64 -5.64
N VAL A 289 -3.91 -25.57 -5.11
CA VAL A 289 -4.62 -24.30 -4.87
C VAL A 289 -5.03 -23.63 -6.19
N CYS A 290 -4.21 -23.72 -7.25
CA CYS A 290 -4.59 -23.19 -8.56
C CYS A 290 -5.74 -23.98 -9.20
N GLU A 291 -5.81 -25.30 -8.99
CA GLU A 291 -6.92 -26.15 -9.46
C GLU A 291 -8.23 -25.76 -8.75
N GLU A 292 -8.23 -25.68 -7.42
CA GLU A 292 -9.42 -25.24 -6.66
C GLU A 292 -9.88 -23.81 -7.00
N VAL A 293 -8.95 -22.88 -7.24
CA VAL A 293 -9.29 -21.50 -7.61
C VAL A 293 -9.83 -21.42 -9.05
N ALA A 294 -9.32 -22.26 -9.96
CA ALA A 294 -9.79 -22.34 -11.33
C ALA A 294 -11.22 -22.89 -11.40
N ASP A 295 -11.52 -23.96 -10.66
CA ASP A 295 -12.87 -24.53 -10.53
C ASP A 295 -13.88 -23.52 -9.95
N LEU A 296 -13.48 -22.69 -8.98
CA LEU A 296 -14.35 -21.66 -8.39
C LEU A 296 -14.59 -20.44 -9.28
N LEU A 297 -13.80 -20.26 -10.34
CA LEU A 297 -13.86 -19.10 -11.25
C LEU A 297 -14.31 -19.46 -12.69
N ASP A 298 -14.58 -20.74 -12.96
CA ASP A 298 -14.82 -21.29 -14.30
C ASP A 298 -13.66 -20.93 -15.28
N LEU A 299 -12.42 -21.26 -14.89
CA LEU A 299 -11.18 -20.94 -15.61
C LEU A 299 -10.34 -22.21 -15.87
N ASP A 300 -9.48 -22.21 -16.91
CA ASP A 300 -8.46 -23.27 -17.10
C ASP A 300 -7.31 -23.13 -16.08
N THR A 301 -6.99 -24.23 -15.38
CA THR A 301 -5.89 -24.32 -14.39
C THR A 301 -4.53 -23.92 -14.98
N ALA A 302 -4.32 -24.13 -16.28
CA ALA A 302 -3.10 -23.75 -16.98
C ALA A 302 -2.89 -22.23 -17.03
N VAL A 303 -3.94 -21.42 -16.88
CA VAL A 303 -3.83 -19.95 -16.84
C VAL A 303 -3.11 -19.51 -15.56
N LEU A 304 -3.56 -19.98 -14.38
CA LEU A 304 -2.99 -19.58 -13.09
C LEU A 304 -1.59 -20.16 -12.83
N THR A 305 -1.32 -21.36 -13.33
CA THR A 305 -0.04 -22.07 -13.14
C THR A 305 1.03 -21.68 -14.16
N LYS A 306 0.69 -21.61 -15.47
CA LYS A 306 1.66 -21.42 -16.56
C LYS A 306 1.63 -20.02 -17.18
N LYS A 307 0.47 -19.35 -17.17
CA LYS A 307 0.32 -18.01 -17.77
C LYS A 307 0.47 -16.87 -16.76
N CYS A 308 0.44 -17.13 -15.44
CA CYS A 308 0.60 -16.10 -14.41
C CYS A 308 1.82 -16.36 -13.51
N ASP A 309 2.71 -15.36 -13.38
CA ASP A 309 3.74 -15.37 -12.33
C ASP A 309 3.16 -15.01 -10.93
N THR A 310 3.95 -15.13 -9.86
CA THR A 310 3.49 -14.84 -8.48
C THR A 310 3.03 -13.39 -8.27
N MET A 311 3.62 -12.43 -8.97
CA MET A 311 3.22 -11.01 -8.90
C MET A 311 2.00 -10.73 -9.79
N GLU A 312 1.87 -11.40 -10.92
CA GLU A 312 0.66 -11.39 -11.75
C GLU A 312 -0.52 -12.01 -11.00
N ARG A 313 -0.34 -13.11 -10.25
CA ARG A 313 -1.37 -13.67 -9.36
C ARG A 313 -1.80 -12.69 -8.26
N GLN A 314 -0.86 -11.99 -7.63
CA GLN A 314 -1.16 -10.92 -6.66
C GLN A 314 -1.97 -9.78 -7.29
N THR A 315 -1.58 -9.38 -8.49
CA THR A 315 -2.20 -8.28 -9.25
C THR A 315 -3.61 -8.67 -9.70
N LEU A 316 -3.78 -9.91 -10.16
CA LEU A 316 -5.06 -10.52 -10.53
C LEU A 316 -6.01 -10.59 -9.32
N MET A 317 -5.52 -11.05 -8.16
CA MET A 317 -6.29 -11.09 -6.92
C MET A 317 -6.85 -9.71 -6.54
N ALA A 318 -6.02 -8.66 -6.63
CA ALA A 318 -6.44 -7.29 -6.36
C ALA A 318 -7.44 -6.76 -7.40
N ALA A 319 -7.23 -7.07 -8.68
CA ALA A 319 -8.06 -6.60 -9.78
C ALA A 319 -9.45 -7.27 -9.82
N ILE A 320 -9.54 -8.58 -9.53
CA ILE A 320 -10.82 -9.28 -9.38
C ILE A 320 -11.58 -8.76 -8.16
N TYR A 321 -10.90 -8.50 -7.03
CA TYR A 321 -11.55 -7.89 -5.86
C TYR A 321 -12.14 -6.52 -6.19
N GLU A 322 -11.37 -5.66 -6.86
CA GLU A 322 -11.82 -4.33 -7.27
C GLU A 322 -13.03 -4.38 -8.22
N ALA A 323 -13.00 -5.25 -9.23
CA ALA A 323 -14.13 -5.48 -10.13
C ALA A 323 -15.39 -6.04 -9.40
N LEU A 324 -15.19 -6.92 -8.41
CA LEU A 324 -16.28 -7.45 -7.58
C LEU A 324 -17.01 -6.34 -6.82
N VAL A 325 -16.29 -5.37 -6.25
CA VAL A 325 -16.92 -4.26 -5.52
C VAL A 325 -17.65 -3.32 -6.47
N ASP A 326 -17.08 -2.99 -7.63
CA ASP A 326 -17.77 -2.18 -8.65
C ASP A 326 -19.07 -2.86 -9.11
N TRP A 327 -19.09 -4.20 -9.26
CA TRP A 327 -20.31 -4.96 -9.58
C TRP A 327 -21.36 -4.96 -8.46
N VAL A 328 -20.96 -5.08 -7.19
CA VAL A 328 -21.89 -4.98 -6.04
C VAL A 328 -22.51 -3.58 -5.99
N ILE A 329 -21.72 -2.53 -6.23
CA ILE A 329 -22.21 -1.14 -6.30
C ILE A 329 -23.14 -0.93 -7.49
N ALA A 330 -22.83 -1.49 -8.67
CA ALA A 330 -23.69 -1.44 -9.84
C ALA A 330 -25.07 -2.09 -9.56
N ARG A 331 -25.09 -3.24 -8.88
CA ARG A 331 -26.34 -3.91 -8.49
C ARG A 331 -27.11 -3.13 -7.42
N ALA A 332 -26.43 -2.56 -6.44
CA ALA A 332 -27.04 -1.68 -5.45
C ALA A 332 -27.72 -0.46 -6.10
N ASN A 333 -27.04 0.18 -7.06
CA ASN A 333 -27.60 1.28 -7.85
C ASN A 333 -28.79 0.85 -8.71
N GLU A 334 -28.79 -0.36 -9.24
CA GLU A 334 -29.94 -0.92 -9.95
C GLU A 334 -31.15 -1.05 -9.02
N ALA A 335 -30.97 -1.60 -7.81
CA ALA A 335 -32.02 -1.75 -6.81
C ALA A 335 -32.61 -0.39 -6.35
N ILE A 336 -31.75 0.60 -6.07
CA ILE A 336 -32.17 1.96 -5.68
C ILE A 336 -33.02 2.60 -6.80
N ARG A 337 -32.61 2.46 -8.07
CA ARG A 337 -33.38 2.96 -9.22
C ARG A 337 -34.72 2.24 -9.38
N MET A 338 -34.81 0.94 -9.05
CA MET A 338 -36.08 0.21 -9.07
C MET A 338 -37.03 0.68 -7.95
N GLU A 339 -36.56 0.89 -6.73
CA GLU A 339 -37.39 1.41 -5.63
C GLU A 339 -37.95 2.80 -5.98
N LEU A 340 -37.10 3.72 -6.45
CA LEU A 340 -37.52 5.07 -6.82
C LEU A 340 -38.55 5.09 -7.97
N ARG A 341 -38.34 4.28 -9.02
CA ARG A 341 -39.31 4.14 -10.13
C ARG A 341 -40.65 3.58 -9.65
N ASN A 342 -40.63 2.57 -8.78
CA ASN A 342 -41.86 1.97 -8.26
C ASN A 342 -42.58 2.92 -7.27
N GLY A 343 -41.83 3.69 -6.47
CA GLY A 343 -42.36 4.70 -5.56
C GLY A 343 -43.10 5.84 -6.30
N GLY A 344 -42.58 6.29 -7.43
CA GLY A 344 -43.22 7.31 -8.28
C GLY A 344 -44.60 6.88 -8.83
N VAL A 345 -44.81 5.58 -9.07
CA VAL A 345 -46.09 5.04 -9.57
C VAL A 345 -47.17 5.01 -8.47
N VAL A 346 -46.79 4.88 -7.19
CA VAL A 346 -47.74 4.84 -6.07
C VAL A 346 -48.40 6.21 -5.82
N ASN A 347 -47.71 7.32 -6.10
CA ASN A 347 -48.31 8.66 -6.06
C ASN A 347 -49.15 9.00 -7.32
N SER A 348 -49.17 8.11 -8.32
CA SER A 348 -49.74 8.37 -9.66
C SER A 348 -50.78 7.33 -10.09
N SER A 349 -51.72 6.94 -9.20
CA SER A 349 -52.86 6.09 -9.61
C SER A 349 -54.14 6.25 -8.78
N SER A 350 -54.94 7.25 -9.14
CA SER A 350 -56.39 7.22 -8.92
C SER A 350 -57.13 6.73 -10.18
N GLY A 351 -57.26 5.40 -10.36
CA GLY A 351 -58.18 4.86 -11.39
C GLY A 351 -57.87 3.50 -12.01
N SER A 352 -58.48 2.46 -11.43
CA SER A 352 -59.01 1.23 -12.08
C SER A 352 -58.17 0.37 -13.04
N ASP A 353 -57.94 -0.87 -12.59
CA ASP A 353 -58.25 -2.14 -13.28
C ASP A 353 -57.79 -2.38 -14.73
N THR A 354 -56.84 -3.32 -14.92
CA THR A 354 -57.16 -4.71 -15.31
C THR A 354 -55.91 -5.59 -15.40
N GLU A 355 -56.06 -6.88 -15.10
CA GLU A 355 -54.99 -7.88 -15.28
C GLU A 355 -54.84 -8.31 -16.75
N ASN A 356 -53.64 -8.82 -17.06
CA ASN A 356 -53.35 -9.85 -18.09
C ASN A 356 -53.15 -9.43 -19.55
N SER A 357 -51.91 -9.01 -19.89
CA SER A 357 -51.23 -9.49 -21.11
C SER A 357 -49.72 -9.27 -21.04
N GLY A 358 -48.92 -10.28 -21.41
CA GLY A 358 -47.47 -10.12 -21.58
C GLY A 358 -47.17 -9.27 -22.82
N GLY A 359 -46.56 -8.10 -22.61
CA GLY A 359 -46.07 -7.22 -23.65
C GLY A 359 -44.94 -6.36 -23.11
N VAL A 360 -43.88 -6.19 -23.89
CA VAL A 360 -42.77 -5.29 -23.55
C VAL A 360 -43.32 -3.86 -23.57
N LEU A 361 -43.60 -3.32 -22.39
CA LEU A 361 -43.90 -1.89 -22.25
C LEU A 361 -42.59 -1.13 -22.45
N THR A 362 -42.52 -0.39 -23.55
CA THR A 362 -41.56 0.72 -23.72
C THR A 362 -41.57 1.60 -22.48
N PRO A 363 -40.40 2.10 -22.02
CA PRO A 363 -40.39 3.04 -20.92
C PRO A 363 -41.26 4.26 -21.25
N PRO A 364 -41.94 4.86 -20.25
CA PRO A 364 -42.55 6.15 -20.48
C PRO A 364 -41.45 7.13 -20.96
N PRO A 365 -41.72 7.97 -21.98
CA PRO A 365 -40.79 9.01 -22.36
C PRO A 365 -40.56 9.88 -21.13
N GLY A 366 -39.31 10.25 -20.86
CA GLY A 366 -38.99 11.07 -19.71
C GLY A 366 -39.65 12.44 -19.81
N GLU A 367 -39.81 13.10 -18.68
CA GLU A 367 -39.77 14.56 -18.63
C GLU A 367 -38.33 15.01 -18.95
N GLU A 368 -37.91 14.83 -20.20
CA GLU A 368 -36.69 15.38 -20.78
C GLU A 368 -36.85 16.90 -20.87
N GLY A 369 -36.74 17.58 -19.73
CA GLY A 369 -36.97 19.02 -19.61
C GLY A 369 -37.26 19.54 -18.19
N ALA A 370 -37.28 18.69 -17.16
CA ALA A 370 -37.23 19.16 -15.77
C ALA A 370 -35.77 19.36 -15.34
N ASP A 371 -35.41 20.59 -14.94
CA ASP A 371 -34.06 20.88 -14.44
C ASP A 371 -33.83 20.15 -13.11
N THR A 372 -32.89 19.19 -13.11
CA THR A 372 -32.50 18.43 -11.91
C THR A 372 -31.09 18.78 -11.46
N VAL A 373 -30.90 18.84 -10.15
CA VAL A 373 -29.66 19.25 -9.49
C VAL A 373 -29.10 18.09 -8.67
N SER A 374 -27.79 17.91 -8.63
CA SER A 374 -27.16 16.87 -7.82
C SER A 374 -26.62 17.42 -6.49
N LEU A 375 -26.95 16.73 -5.40
CA LEU A 375 -26.37 16.92 -4.07
C LEU A 375 -25.57 15.66 -3.73
N THR A 376 -24.25 15.77 -3.77
CA THR A 376 -23.32 14.67 -3.50
C THR A 376 -22.80 14.74 -2.07
N ILE A 377 -22.92 13.64 -1.32
CA ILE A 377 -22.32 13.48 0.01
C ILE A 377 -21.10 12.57 -0.14
N LEU A 378 -19.91 13.10 0.09
CA LEU A 378 -18.63 12.45 -0.14
C LEU A 378 -17.93 12.12 1.18
N ASP A 379 -17.64 10.84 1.43
CA ASP A 379 -16.87 10.38 2.60
C ASP A 379 -15.39 10.17 2.26
N LEU A 380 -14.50 10.92 2.93
CA LEU A 380 -13.04 10.87 2.78
C LEU A 380 -12.37 10.47 4.10
N PRO A 381 -12.09 9.16 4.32
CA PRO A 381 -11.45 8.68 5.53
C PRO A 381 -9.94 8.93 5.56
N SER A 382 -9.30 9.15 4.40
CA SER A 382 -7.87 9.44 4.31
C SER A 382 -7.56 10.86 4.78
N VAL A 383 -6.87 10.96 5.93
CA VAL A 383 -6.49 12.25 6.54
C VAL A 383 -5.57 13.07 5.63
N THR A 384 -4.69 12.42 4.87
CA THR A 384 -3.75 13.12 3.96
C THR A 384 -4.45 13.65 2.73
N LEU A 385 -5.28 12.82 2.08
CA LEU A 385 -6.06 13.21 0.90
C LEU A 385 -7.08 14.30 1.26
N GLY A 386 -7.85 14.11 2.34
CA GLY A 386 -8.81 15.10 2.82
C GLY A 386 -8.14 16.45 3.12
N LYS A 387 -6.97 16.44 3.77
CA LYS A 387 -6.18 17.66 4.02
C LYS A 387 -5.70 18.31 2.72
N ALA A 388 -5.12 17.54 1.81
CA ALA A 388 -4.59 18.05 0.54
C ALA A 388 -5.68 18.71 -0.30
N MET A 389 -6.82 18.02 -0.43
CA MET A 389 -8.00 18.48 -1.14
C MET A 389 -8.60 19.74 -0.50
N ALA A 390 -8.86 19.71 0.81
CA ALA A 390 -9.45 20.84 1.53
C ALA A 390 -8.56 22.09 1.48
N LEU A 391 -7.26 21.95 1.79
CA LEU A 391 -6.32 23.08 1.70
C LEU A 391 -6.23 23.64 0.28
N ARG A 392 -6.28 22.80 -0.75
CA ARG A 392 -6.32 23.25 -2.16
C ARG A 392 -7.58 24.06 -2.44
N THR A 393 -8.78 23.55 -2.15
CA THR A 393 -10.04 24.29 -2.38
C THR A 393 -10.14 25.64 -1.66
N VAL A 394 -9.40 25.82 -0.56
CA VAL A 394 -9.45 27.04 0.28
C VAL A 394 -8.35 28.04 -0.05
N PHE A 395 -7.13 27.57 -0.36
CA PHE A 395 -5.94 28.43 -0.48
C PHE A 395 -5.31 28.45 -1.88
N ASP A 396 -5.77 27.62 -2.83
CA ASP A 396 -5.35 27.66 -4.22
C ASP A 396 -6.19 28.70 -4.99
N ASP A 397 -5.55 29.77 -5.46
CA ASP A 397 -6.14 30.80 -6.33
C ASP A 397 -6.04 30.43 -7.83
N SER A 398 -5.64 29.20 -8.17
CA SER A 398 -5.44 28.73 -9.56
C SER A 398 -6.46 27.69 -10.03
N THR A 399 -7.34 27.21 -9.15
CA THR A 399 -8.38 26.22 -9.50
C THR A 399 -9.72 26.49 -8.79
N GLY A 400 -10.81 26.01 -9.39
CA GLY A 400 -12.19 26.10 -8.86
C GLY A 400 -12.70 27.53 -8.66
N ILE A 401 -13.65 27.70 -7.73
CA ILE A 401 -14.35 28.96 -7.46
C ILE A 401 -13.41 30.15 -7.17
N ASN A 402 -12.25 29.91 -6.55
CA ASN A 402 -11.28 30.97 -6.25
C ASN A 402 -10.65 31.55 -7.53
N LEU A 403 -10.52 30.74 -8.59
CA LEU A 403 -10.10 31.20 -9.92
C LEU A 403 -11.20 32.03 -10.58
N GLU A 404 -12.44 31.54 -10.60
CA GLU A 404 -13.61 32.27 -11.15
C GLU A 404 -13.76 33.65 -10.51
N MET A 405 -13.74 33.73 -9.18
CA MET A 405 -13.79 34.99 -8.43
C MET A 405 -12.68 35.96 -8.84
N LYS A 406 -11.47 35.46 -9.08
CA LYS A 406 -10.30 36.26 -9.44
C LYS A 406 -10.36 36.74 -10.90
N GLU A 407 -10.89 35.94 -11.81
CA GLU A 407 -11.15 36.32 -13.20
C GLU A 407 -12.28 37.35 -13.28
N ASP A 408 -13.33 37.20 -12.47
CA ASP A 408 -14.43 38.16 -12.31
C ASP A 408 -14.03 39.43 -11.53
N GLY A 409 -12.78 39.55 -11.08
CA GLY A 409 -12.21 40.77 -10.51
C GLY A 409 -12.46 40.98 -9.01
N VAL A 410 -12.93 39.96 -8.28
CA VAL A 410 -12.96 39.97 -6.81
C VAL A 410 -11.52 40.09 -6.30
N PRO A 411 -11.22 40.94 -5.29
CA PRO A 411 -9.86 41.13 -4.79
C PRO A 411 -9.32 39.85 -4.13
N SER A 412 -8.49 39.10 -4.88
CA SER A 412 -7.79 37.91 -4.38
C SER A 412 -6.80 38.28 -3.28
N TYR A 413 -6.78 37.51 -2.19
CA TYR A 413 -5.85 37.72 -1.09
C TYR A 413 -5.05 36.45 -0.80
N GLN A 414 -3.78 36.46 -1.23
CA GLN A 414 -2.88 35.34 -1.04
C GLN A 414 -2.70 34.98 0.44
N ALA A 415 -2.72 33.67 0.71
CA ALA A 415 -2.45 33.11 2.02
C ALA A 415 -0.97 33.29 2.42
N GLY A 416 -0.66 33.08 3.71
CA GLY A 416 0.71 33.12 4.19
C GLY A 416 1.60 32.07 3.51
N SER A 417 2.86 32.39 3.23
CA SER A 417 3.80 31.50 2.53
C SER A 417 4.02 30.15 3.24
N SER A 418 3.84 30.11 4.57
CA SER A 418 3.82 28.87 5.36
C SER A 418 2.62 27.98 5.06
N VAL A 419 1.44 28.55 4.84
CA VAL A 419 0.20 27.84 4.50
C VAL A 419 0.26 27.31 3.07
N ILE A 420 0.70 28.14 2.11
CA ILE A 420 0.90 27.72 0.72
C ILE A 420 1.93 26.59 0.63
N LYS A 421 3.01 26.65 1.41
CA LYS A 421 3.98 25.54 1.48
C LYS A 421 3.37 24.27 2.05
N GLU A 422 2.55 24.37 3.11
CA GLU A 422 1.88 23.22 3.72
C GLU A 422 0.86 22.57 2.76
N MET A 423 0.09 23.40 2.04
CA MET A 423 -0.82 22.98 0.96
C MET A 423 -0.05 22.25 -0.14
N ASN A 424 1.02 22.85 -0.69
CA ASN A 424 1.82 22.25 -1.75
C ASN A 424 2.47 20.94 -1.32
N ASN A 425 2.92 20.82 -0.06
CA ASN A 425 3.41 19.56 0.49
C ASN A 425 2.31 18.49 0.53
N ALA A 426 1.11 18.83 1.03
CA ALA A 426 0.00 17.89 1.11
C ALA A 426 -0.49 17.45 -0.28
N VAL A 427 -0.53 18.37 -1.25
CA VAL A 427 -0.82 18.04 -2.66
C VAL A 427 0.27 17.12 -3.23
N ALA A 428 1.56 17.43 -3.00
CA ALA A 428 2.68 16.61 -3.45
C ALA A 428 2.68 15.18 -2.88
N GLU A 429 2.17 14.98 -1.67
CA GLU A 429 2.01 13.66 -1.05
C GLU A 429 0.89 12.81 -1.69
N ASN A 430 -0.09 13.43 -2.36
CA ASN A 430 -1.31 12.77 -2.85
C ASN A 430 -1.60 13.08 -4.35
N GLU A 431 -0.57 13.43 -5.15
CA GLU A 431 -0.73 13.87 -6.56
C GLU A 431 -1.49 12.86 -7.44
N ALA A 432 -1.26 11.56 -7.23
CA ALA A 432 -1.90 10.48 -7.97
C ALA A 432 -3.38 10.27 -7.60
N GLU A 433 -3.80 10.69 -6.40
CA GLU A 433 -5.19 10.60 -5.93
C GLU A 433 -5.99 11.87 -6.27
N LEU A 434 -5.29 13.00 -6.43
CA LEU A 434 -5.83 14.28 -6.92
C LEU A 434 -5.78 14.42 -8.45
N GLU A 435 -5.36 13.37 -9.17
CA GLU A 435 -5.27 13.33 -10.64
C GLU A 435 -4.46 14.50 -11.23
N VAL A 436 -3.36 14.86 -10.57
CA VAL A 436 -2.53 16.01 -10.98
C VAL A 436 -1.85 15.67 -12.31
N GLN A 437 -2.26 16.36 -13.37
CA GLN A 437 -1.73 16.18 -14.72
C GLN A 437 -0.21 16.39 -14.76
N ASN A 438 0.48 15.51 -15.51
CA ASN A 438 1.94 15.50 -15.69
C ASN A 438 2.79 15.23 -14.43
N SER A 439 2.19 14.82 -13.30
CA SER A 439 2.93 14.24 -12.18
C SER A 439 3.57 12.89 -12.55
N VAL A 440 4.68 12.56 -11.88
CA VAL A 440 5.29 11.22 -11.94
C VAL A 440 4.40 10.18 -11.26
N ALA A 441 3.82 10.50 -10.10
CA ALA A 441 3.00 9.57 -9.33
C ALA A 441 1.71 9.18 -10.08
N THR A 442 1.12 10.13 -10.83
CA THR A 442 -0.05 9.87 -11.68
C THR A 442 0.31 8.89 -12.82
N ARG A 443 1.49 9.05 -13.45
CA ARG A 443 1.96 8.12 -14.51
C ARG A 443 2.28 6.73 -13.97
N GLU A 444 2.89 6.64 -12.78
CA GLU A 444 3.13 5.36 -12.11
C GLU A 444 1.79 4.66 -11.77
N ARG A 445 0.77 5.42 -11.36
CA ARG A 445 -0.59 4.89 -11.14
C ARG A 445 -1.22 4.39 -12.46
N GLU A 446 -1.13 5.17 -13.53
CA GLU A 446 -1.61 4.78 -14.87
C GLU A 446 -0.93 3.49 -15.34
N GLU A 447 0.41 3.37 -15.23
CA GLU A 447 1.16 2.16 -15.58
C GLU A 447 0.72 0.92 -14.77
N ILE A 448 0.41 1.09 -13.48
CA ILE A 448 -0.12 0.02 -12.63
C ILE A 448 -1.54 -0.40 -13.07
N LEU A 449 -2.39 0.56 -13.47
CA LEU A 449 -3.74 0.28 -13.98
C LEU A 449 -3.68 -0.40 -15.35
N ASP A 450 -2.87 0.08 -16.28
CA ASP A 450 -2.65 -0.53 -17.60
C ASP A 450 -2.12 -1.96 -17.46
N ARG A 451 -1.21 -2.21 -16.52
CA ARG A 451 -0.72 -3.56 -16.22
C ARG A 451 -1.83 -4.47 -15.65
N ARG A 452 -2.72 -3.94 -14.81
CA ARG A 452 -3.91 -4.69 -14.32
C ARG A 452 -4.87 -5.00 -15.47
N GLU A 453 -5.18 -4.01 -16.30
CA GLU A 453 -6.08 -4.12 -17.45
C GLU A 453 -5.57 -5.19 -18.43
N ALA A 454 -4.30 -5.14 -18.82
CA ALA A 454 -3.68 -6.14 -19.70
C ALA A 454 -3.66 -7.57 -19.12
N LEU A 455 -3.50 -7.72 -17.80
CA LEU A 455 -3.60 -9.03 -17.13
C LEU A 455 -5.05 -9.54 -17.09
N LEU A 456 -6.01 -8.65 -16.82
CA LEU A 456 -7.43 -9.00 -16.88
C LEU A 456 -7.87 -9.36 -18.30
N GLU A 457 -7.36 -8.71 -19.35
CA GLU A 457 -7.68 -9.07 -20.73
C GLU A 457 -7.15 -10.47 -21.07
N LYS A 458 -5.91 -10.76 -20.68
CA LYS A 458 -5.27 -12.09 -20.82
C LYS A 458 -6.07 -13.20 -20.14
N VAL A 459 -6.62 -12.95 -18.95
CA VAL A 459 -7.48 -13.91 -18.23
C VAL A 459 -8.88 -13.96 -18.84
N GLY A 460 -9.46 -12.81 -19.17
CA GLY A 460 -10.82 -12.69 -19.71
C GLY A 460 -10.98 -13.34 -21.09
N LEU A 461 -9.93 -13.41 -21.91
CA LEU A 461 -9.94 -14.16 -23.18
C LEU A 461 -10.06 -15.68 -23.00
N GLU A 462 -9.69 -16.20 -21.83
CA GLU A 462 -9.65 -17.63 -21.51
C GLU A 462 -10.87 -18.08 -20.68
N THR A 463 -11.66 -17.15 -20.13
CA THR A 463 -12.92 -17.46 -19.43
C THR A 463 -14.03 -17.81 -20.39
N GLU A 464 -14.90 -18.75 -19.98
CA GLU A 464 -16.09 -19.10 -20.75
C GLU A 464 -17.04 -17.90 -20.91
N ALA A 465 -17.72 -17.80 -22.06
CA ALA A 465 -18.59 -16.66 -22.38
C ALA A 465 -19.74 -16.45 -21.37
N ASP A 466 -20.24 -17.52 -20.77
CA ASP A 466 -21.31 -17.49 -19.76
C ASP A 466 -20.79 -17.48 -18.30
N SER A 467 -19.47 -17.56 -18.08
CA SER A 467 -18.87 -17.50 -16.74
C SER A 467 -19.24 -16.21 -16.02
N PHE A 468 -19.44 -16.31 -14.71
CA PHE A 468 -19.66 -15.14 -13.87
C PHE A 468 -18.46 -14.19 -13.89
N LEU A 469 -17.23 -14.72 -13.98
CA LEU A 469 -16.01 -13.91 -14.08
C LEU A 469 -15.99 -13.11 -15.39
N ARG A 470 -16.43 -13.70 -16.51
CA ARG A 470 -16.55 -12.97 -17.79
C ARG A 470 -17.53 -11.78 -17.67
N ARG A 471 -18.69 -11.99 -17.04
CA ARG A 471 -19.68 -10.91 -16.79
C ARG A 471 -19.21 -9.87 -15.76
N LEU A 472 -18.28 -10.24 -14.88
CA LEU A 472 -17.66 -9.33 -13.92
C LEU A 472 -16.63 -8.40 -14.58
N LEU A 473 -15.81 -8.96 -15.49
CA LEU A 473 -14.75 -8.22 -16.18
C LEU A 473 -15.26 -7.35 -17.35
N TYR A 474 -16.39 -7.73 -17.94
CA TYR A 474 -17.03 -7.01 -19.06
C TYR A 474 -18.44 -6.53 -18.64
N PRO A 475 -18.53 -5.44 -17.84
CA PRO A 475 -19.81 -4.92 -17.35
C PRO A 475 -20.69 -4.34 -18.47
N ILE A 476 -20.10 -3.96 -19.60
CA ILE A 476 -20.79 -3.47 -20.81
C ILE A 476 -20.34 -4.35 -21.98
N GLU A 477 -21.29 -4.99 -22.66
CA GLU A 477 -20.99 -5.86 -23.80
C GLU A 477 -20.45 -5.06 -25.00
N GLY A 478 -19.28 -5.46 -25.50
CA GLY A 478 -18.63 -4.84 -26.66
C GLY A 478 -17.63 -3.73 -26.32
N GLU A 479 -17.60 -3.25 -25.07
CA GLU A 479 -16.48 -2.45 -24.57
C GLU A 479 -15.37 -3.37 -24.01
N GLY A 480 -14.14 -2.84 -23.99
CA GLY A 480 -12.99 -3.53 -23.37
C GLY A 480 -13.10 -3.57 -21.84
N ILE A 481 -12.12 -4.20 -21.18
CA ILE A 481 -12.08 -4.21 -19.71
C ILE A 481 -11.71 -2.80 -19.23
N GLN A 482 -12.58 -2.16 -18.47
CA GLN A 482 -12.41 -0.78 -18.00
C GLN A 482 -12.38 -0.72 -16.47
N LEU A 483 -11.41 -1.42 -15.86
CA LEU A 483 -11.29 -1.52 -14.41
C LEU A 483 -11.21 -0.14 -13.76
N GLY A 484 -12.13 0.14 -12.83
CA GLY A 484 -12.18 1.38 -12.07
C GLY A 484 -12.50 2.66 -12.85
N LYS A 485 -12.95 2.55 -14.11
CA LYS A 485 -13.42 3.68 -14.93
C LYS A 485 -14.96 3.70 -14.98
N THR A 486 -15.60 2.55 -15.15
CA THR A 486 -17.07 2.44 -15.26
C THR A 486 -17.77 2.72 -13.92
N GLY A 487 -18.68 3.71 -13.89
CA GLY A 487 -19.50 4.00 -12.70
C GLY A 487 -18.75 4.68 -11.55
N ARG A 488 -17.54 5.19 -11.79
CA ARG A 488 -16.74 5.97 -10.83
C ARG A 488 -16.75 7.46 -11.14
N PHE A 489 -16.44 8.29 -10.15
CA PHE A 489 -16.31 9.75 -10.29
C PHE A 489 -14.85 10.20 -10.15
N SER A 490 -14.46 11.27 -10.85
CA SER A 490 -13.20 11.98 -10.60
C SER A 490 -13.40 12.99 -9.48
N LEU A 491 -12.55 12.94 -8.45
CA LEU A 491 -12.59 13.85 -7.32
C LEU A 491 -12.36 15.31 -7.75
N THR A 492 -11.39 15.54 -8.63
CA THR A 492 -11.03 16.88 -9.12
C THR A 492 -12.16 17.49 -9.97
N ASN A 493 -12.83 16.68 -10.80
CA ASN A 493 -13.97 17.16 -11.59
C ASN A 493 -15.17 17.50 -10.69
N LEU A 494 -15.51 16.64 -9.72
CA LEU A 494 -16.62 16.85 -8.79
C LEU A 494 -16.47 18.15 -7.98
N LEU A 495 -15.26 18.42 -7.48
CA LEU A 495 -14.97 19.65 -6.71
C LEU A 495 -14.88 20.91 -7.58
N GLY A 496 -14.64 20.74 -8.89
CA GLY A 496 -14.61 21.82 -9.86
C GLY A 496 -15.99 22.20 -10.39
N SER A 497 -16.94 21.25 -10.43
CA SER A 497 -18.31 21.46 -10.92
C SER A 497 -19.31 21.83 -9.82
N SER A 498 -19.09 21.40 -8.58
CA SER A 498 -20.06 21.58 -7.48
C SER A 498 -19.60 22.59 -6.42
N ARG A 499 -20.55 23.26 -5.76
CA ARG A 499 -20.29 24.07 -4.55
C ARG A 499 -19.90 23.16 -3.39
N VAL A 500 -18.70 23.36 -2.85
CA VAL A 500 -18.10 22.47 -1.85
C VAL A 500 -18.38 22.98 -0.43
N TRP A 501 -18.97 22.10 0.38
CA TRP A 501 -19.27 22.27 1.80
C TRP A 501 -18.44 21.27 2.62
N PHE A 502 -17.96 21.65 3.80
CA PHE A 502 -17.08 20.79 4.61
C PHE A 502 -17.67 20.47 5.98
N GLN A 503 -17.76 19.19 6.33
CA GLN A 503 -17.91 18.73 7.71
C GLN A 503 -16.65 17.97 8.13
N LEU A 504 -15.85 18.58 9.00
CA LEU A 504 -14.57 18.05 9.45
C LEU A 504 -14.71 17.36 10.82
N ALA A 505 -14.38 16.07 10.88
CA ALA A 505 -14.48 15.24 12.08
C ALA A 505 -13.14 15.18 12.82
N LEU A 506 -13.13 15.66 14.08
CA LEU A 506 -12.00 15.57 15.01
C LEU A 506 -12.17 14.42 16.00
N HIS A 507 -11.05 13.88 16.49
CA HIS A 507 -11.03 12.90 17.58
C HIS A 507 -10.49 13.55 18.87
N PRO A 508 -11.13 13.37 20.05
CA PRO A 508 -10.80 14.11 21.27
C PRO A 508 -9.49 13.69 21.95
N THR A 509 -8.92 12.53 21.61
CA THR A 509 -7.70 11.95 22.22
C THR A 509 -6.88 11.13 21.24
N ASP A 510 -5.61 10.88 21.53
CA ASP A 510 -4.78 9.88 20.81
C ASP A 510 -4.72 8.52 21.55
N GLU A 511 -5.60 8.31 22.54
CA GLU A 511 -5.69 7.05 23.28
C GLU A 511 -6.27 5.91 22.43
N SER A 512 -5.89 4.66 22.74
CA SER A 512 -6.37 3.51 21.97
C SER A 512 -7.85 3.22 22.25
N PRO A 513 -8.60 2.69 21.28
CA PRO A 513 -9.98 2.22 21.50
C PRO A 513 -10.14 1.32 22.73
N ALA A 514 -9.15 0.48 23.02
CA ALA A 514 -9.18 -0.40 24.18
C ALA A 514 -9.16 0.35 25.54
N SER A 515 -8.56 1.54 25.67
CA SER A 515 -8.74 2.35 26.89
C SER A 515 -10.12 3.00 26.89
N LEU A 516 -10.52 3.64 25.78
CA LEU A 516 -11.77 4.37 25.61
C LEU A 516 -13.01 3.53 25.96
N ALA A 517 -13.00 2.24 25.62
CA ALA A 517 -14.08 1.29 25.96
C ALA A 517 -14.33 1.12 27.48
N ASN A 518 -13.31 1.37 28.32
CA ASN A 518 -13.41 1.25 29.77
C ASN A 518 -13.91 2.53 30.46
N HIS A 519 -14.08 3.64 29.73
CA HIS A 519 -14.59 4.89 30.29
C HIS A 519 -16.12 4.90 30.35
N SER A 520 -16.67 5.58 31.37
CA SER A 520 -18.13 5.75 31.45
C SER A 520 -18.63 6.73 30.38
N PRO A 521 -19.87 6.57 29.85
CA PRO A 521 -20.40 7.42 28.76
C PRO A 521 -20.45 8.92 29.04
N ASN A 522 -20.37 9.34 30.31
CA ASN A 522 -20.40 10.75 30.72
C ASN A 522 -19.01 11.31 31.09
N THR A 523 -17.95 10.50 30.93
CA THR A 523 -16.57 10.86 31.33
C THR A 523 -15.56 10.48 30.25
N PHE A 524 -15.85 10.84 29.00
CA PHE A 524 -14.89 10.66 27.91
C PHE A 524 -13.65 11.54 28.14
N PRO A 525 -12.44 11.01 27.95
CA PRO A 525 -11.23 11.80 28.06
C PRO A 525 -11.18 12.86 26.94
N TRP A 526 -10.60 14.03 27.26
CA TRP A 526 -10.33 15.10 26.31
C TRP A 526 -8.86 15.51 26.42
N SER A 527 -8.11 15.33 25.33
CA SER A 527 -6.71 15.74 25.23
C SER A 527 -6.61 17.02 24.42
N ALA A 528 -6.44 18.14 25.14
CA ALA A 528 -6.17 19.43 24.53
C ALA A 528 -4.91 19.39 23.63
N GLY A 529 -3.93 18.52 23.92
CA GLY A 529 -2.75 18.34 23.08
C GLY A 529 -3.08 17.71 21.73
N SER A 530 -3.84 16.61 21.75
CA SER A 530 -4.26 15.84 20.56
C SER A 530 -5.12 16.68 19.63
N VAL A 531 -6.16 17.32 20.16
CA VAL A 531 -7.05 18.21 19.41
C VAL A 531 -6.31 19.44 18.89
N SER A 532 -5.39 20.02 19.67
CA SER A 532 -4.55 21.14 19.20
C SER A 532 -3.62 20.74 18.05
N SER A 533 -3.14 19.48 18.04
CA SER A 533 -2.34 18.94 16.92
C SER A 533 -3.16 18.90 15.63
N GLN A 534 -4.36 18.32 15.67
CA GLN A 534 -5.30 18.24 14.53
C GLN A 534 -5.67 19.64 13.98
N ILE A 535 -6.03 20.58 14.86
CA ILE A 535 -6.33 21.97 14.49
C ILE A 535 -5.17 22.65 13.76
N ARG A 536 -3.93 22.40 14.19
CA ARG A 536 -2.72 23.02 13.64
C ARG A 536 -2.25 22.36 12.35
N SER A 537 -2.37 21.04 12.22
CA SER A 537 -1.96 20.31 11.01
C SER A 537 -2.85 20.62 9.81
N TRP A 538 -4.14 20.94 10.04
CA TRP A 538 -5.11 21.38 9.04
C TRP A 538 -5.23 22.90 8.89
N ARG A 539 -4.44 23.70 9.65
CA ARG A 539 -4.44 25.18 9.55
C ARG A 539 -5.81 25.83 9.74
N LEU A 540 -6.70 25.21 10.53
CA LEU A 540 -8.09 25.66 10.70
C LEU A 540 -8.22 27.13 11.17
N PRO A 541 -7.37 27.68 12.05
CA PRO A 541 -7.42 29.10 12.39
C PRO A 541 -7.01 29.99 11.22
N GLU A 542 -5.99 29.63 10.46
CA GLU A 542 -5.58 30.36 9.25
C GLU A 542 -6.67 30.30 8.16
N TRP A 543 -7.32 29.14 7.97
CA TRP A 543 -8.48 28.93 7.08
C TRP A 543 -9.63 29.83 7.48
N ALA A 544 -10.13 29.72 8.72
CA ALA A 544 -11.26 30.50 9.20
C ALA A 544 -11.00 32.01 9.08
N ASN A 545 -9.77 32.48 9.30
CA ASN A 545 -9.41 33.88 9.13
C ASN A 545 -9.30 34.32 7.66
N HIS A 546 -9.00 33.41 6.73
CA HIS A 546 -8.90 33.67 5.29
C HIS A 546 -10.30 33.77 4.68
N ARG A 547 -11.16 32.78 4.89
CA ARG A 547 -12.58 32.79 4.48
C ARG A 547 -13.34 33.94 5.15
N ASN A 548 -13.54 33.92 6.48
CA ASN A 548 -14.41 34.90 7.17
C ASN A 548 -14.06 36.37 6.85
N LYS A 549 -12.78 36.73 6.72
CA LYS A 549 -12.40 38.13 6.48
C LYS A 549 -12.56 38.57 5.03
N LYS A 550 -12.52 37.65 4.05
CA LYS A 550 -12.17 38.01 2.67
C LYS A 550 -12.85 37.20 1.55
N LEU A 551 -13.15 35.92 1.74
CA LEU A 551 -13.47 34.98 0.64
C LEU A 551 -14.54 33.92 1.01
N ASP A 552 -15.48 34.23 1.91
CA ASP A 552 -16.59 33.34 2.30
C ASP A 552 -17.92 33.70 1.61
N TYR A 553 -17.96 33.60 0.28
CA TYR A 553 -19.17 33.75 -0.52
C TYR A 553 -19.75 32.36 -0.79
N THR A 554 -21.06 32.18 -0.56
CA THR A 554 -21.74 30.89 -0.72
C THR A 554 -22.69 30.86 -1.91
N ALA A 555 -23.12 32.02 -2.40
CA ALA A 555 -23.90 32.17 -3.63
C ALA A 555 -23.26 33.22 -4.54
N ASP A 556 -23.29 32.97 -5.84
CA ASP A 556 -23.10 33.95 -6.89
C ASP A 556 -24.35 34.04 -7.77
N PHE A 557 -24.51 35.15 -8.49
CA PHE A 557 -25.62 35.37 -9.42
C PHE A 557 -25.12 36.14 -10.64
N ASP A 558 -25.68 35.87 -11.81
CA ASP A 558 -25.53 36.78 -12.95
C ASP A 558 -26.26 38.11 -12.64
N ILE A 559 -25.71 39.23 -13.10
CA ILE A 559 -26.25 40.57 -12.81
C ILE A 559 -27.74 40.70 -13.19
N ASN A 560 -28.18 40.06 -14.28
CA ASN A 560 -29.58 40.08 -14.73
C ASN A 560 -30.46 39.12 -13.92
N GLU A 561 -29.97 37.90 -13.65
CA GLU A 561 -30.67 36.88 -12.86
C GLU A 561 -31.00 37.40 -11.45
N PHE A 562 -30.03 38.06 -10.81
CA PHE A 562 -30.19 38.70 -9.51
C PHE A 562 -31.31 39.76 -9.51
N GLN A 563 -31.35 40.60 -10.56
CA GLN A 563 -32.40 41.62 -10.72
C GLN A 563 -33.76 40.96 -10.89
N GLU A 564 -33.90 39.97 -11.77
CA GLU A 564 -35.17 39.29 -12.02
C GLU A 564 -35.71 38.60 -10.77
N ARG A 565 -34.84 37.90 -10.02
CA ARG A 565 -35.20 37.23 -8.77
C ARG A 565 -35.62 38.20 -7.67
N TYR A 566 -34.83 39.26 -7.45
CA TYR A 566 -35.06 40.20 -6.34
C TYR A 566 -35.81 41.49 -6.72
N ALA A 567 -36.30 41.64 -7.96
CA ALA A 567 -37.17 42.74 -8.38
C ALA A 567 -38.39 42.89 -7.46
N ARG A 568 -38.95 41.78 -6.97
CA ARG A 568 -40.05 41.75 -6.00
C ARG A 568 -39.71 42.45 -4.67
N LEU A 569 -38.43 42.55 -4.30
CA LEU A 569 -37.92 43.18 -3.09
C LEU A 569 -37.40 44.62 -3.32
N GLY A 570 -37.64 45.19 -4.51
CA GLY A 570 -37.28 46.56 -4.87
C GLY A 570 -35.95 46.71 -5.61
N CYS A 571 -35.29 45.62 -6.02
CA CYS A 571 -34.08 45.70 -6.83
C CYS A 571 -34.39 46.35 -8.20
N GLN A 572 -33.63 47.37 -8.59
CA GLN A 572 -33.82 48.09 -9.85
C GLN A 572 -32.95 47.50 -10.96
N PHE A 573 -33.36 47.68 -12.21
CA PHE A 573 -32.63 47.18 -13.37
C PHE A 573 -31.26 47.87 -13.57
N GLY A 574 -30.26 47.10 -14.00
CA GLY A 574 -28.89 47.53 -14.25
C GLY A 574 -27.97 47.46 -13.02
N ARG A 575 -26.64 47.49 -13.26
CA ARG A 575 -25.60 47.40 -12.23
C ARG A 575 -25.76 48.45 -11.12
N ASP A 576 -26.01 49.70 -11.52
CA ASP A 576 -26.25 50.83 -10.60
C ASP A 576 -27.48 50.62 -9.71
N GLY A 577 -28.50 49.90 -10.22
CA GLY A 577 -29.71 49.52 -9.48
C GLY A 577 -29.44 48.44 -8.44
N VAL A 578 -28.61 47.45 -8.77
CA VAL A 578 -28.08 46.46 -7.82
C VAL A 578 -27.22 47.13 -6.74
N GLU A 579 -26.27 47.99 -7.12
CA GLU A 579 -25.41 48.74 -6.19
C GLU A 579 -26.23 49.59 -5.21
N SER A 580 -27.24 50.29 -5.72
CA SER A 580 -28.16 51.08 -4.89
C SER A 580 -28.94 50.22 -3.91
N TRP A 581 -29.48 49.07 -4.35
CA TRP A 581 -30.24 48.16 -3.50
C TRP A 581 -29.38 47.50 -2.41
N VAL A 582 -28.14 47.10 -2.73
CA VAL A 582 -27.15 46.57 -1.77
C VAL A 582 -26.83 47.63 -0.70
N MET A 583 -26.72 48.91 -1.09
CA MET A 583 -26.53 50.02 -0.14
C MET A 583 -27.78 50.30 0.71
N GLU A 584 -28.99 50.25 0.14
CA GLU A 584 -30.25 50.39 0.89
C GLU A 584 -30.42 49.31 1.96
N ARG A 585 -30.02 48.07 1.66
CA ARG A 585 -30.02 46.94 2.60
C ARG A 585 -28.92 47.03 3.64
N GLY A 586 -27.89 47.83 3.40
CA GLY A 586 -26.78 48.03 4.33
C GLY A 586 -25.74 46.91 4.33
N TRP A 587 -25.75 46.02 3.33
CA TRP A 587 -24.78 44.92 3.11
C TRP A 587 -23.39 45.45 2.64
N SER A 588 -22.90 46.45 3.36
CA SER A 588 -21.60 47.09 3.14
C SER A 588 -20.49 46.31 3.83
N ASN A 589 -19.24 46.52 3.39
CA ASN A 589 -18.00 45.89 3.91
C ASN A 589 -17.68 44.46 3.38
N GLY A 590 -18.02 44.15 2.13
CA GLY A 590 -17.62 42.88 1.50
C GLY A 590 -18.47 41.67 1.91
N GLU A 591 -19.70 41.94 2.35
CA GLU A 591 -20.80 40.96 2.46
C GLU A 591 -21.44 40.66 1.09
N VAL A 592 -21.39 41.64 0.18
CA VAL A 592 -21.68 41.50 -1.25
C VAL A 592 -20.56 42.16 -2.03
N VAL A 593 -20.10 41.53 -3.11
CA VAL A 593 -19.13 42.09 -4.07
C VAL A 593 -19.64 41.89 -5.49
N ILE A 594 -19.70 42.98 -6.25
CA ILE A 594 -20.20 42.98 -7.63
C ILE A 594 -18.97 42.96 -8.55
N GLY A 595 -18.69 41.81 -9.15
CA GLY A 595 -17.63 41.58 -10.13
C GLY A 595 -18.00 42.10 -11.52
N HIS A 596 -17.26 41.71 -12.54
CA HIS A 596 -17.49 42.18 -13.91
C HIS A 596 -18.79 41.62 -14.50
N GLU A 597 -19.05 40.33 -14.27
CA GLU A 597 -20.18 39.58 -14.81
C GLU A 597 -21.11 39.05 -13.70
N ARG A 598 -20.57 38.69 -12.53
CA ARG A 598 -21.36 38.10 -11.41
C ARG A 598 -21.39 38.96 -10.14
N ILE A 599 -22.35 38.64 -9.27
CA ILE A 599 -22.53 39.23 -7.94
C ILE A 599 -22.28 38.13 -6.90
N TRP A 600 -21.23 38.29 -6.08
CA TRP A 600 -20.82 37.34 -5.05
C TRP A 600 -21.39 37.74 -3.69
N ILE A 601 -22.06 36.79 -3.03
CA ILE A 601 -22.89 37.05 -1.85
C ILE A 601 -22.56 36.05 -0.74
N ARG A 602 -22.46 36.56 0.50
CA ARG A 602 -22.29 35.72 1.69
C ARG A 602 -23.61 35.13 2.17
N GLU A 603 -23.52 34.00 2.87
CA GLU A 603 -24.67 33.24 3.36
C GLU A 603 -25.69 34.07 4.15
N ALA A 604 -25.25 34.98 5.02
CA ALA A 604 -26.17 35.77 5.86
C ALA A 604 -27.01 36.78 5.04
N PRO A 605 -26.43 37.66 4.19
CA PRO A 605 -27.19 38.47 3.24
C PRO A 605 -28.09 37.66 2.29
N TRP A 606 -27.60 36.53 1.76
CA TRP A 606 -28.39 35.68 0.86
C TRP A 606 -29.61 35.10 1.56
N TRP A 607 -29.43 34.53 2.76
CA TRP A 607 -30.52 33.98 3.56
C TRP A 607 -31.51 35.06 4.03
N GLU A 608 -31.03 36.28 4.32
CA GLU A 608 -31.89 37.44 4.56
C GLU A 608 -32.75 37.77 3.33
N ALA A 609 -32.16 37.80 2.12
CA ALA A 609 -32.87 38.09 0.89
C ALA A 609 -33.94 37.02 0.54
N GLU A 610 -33.59 35.73 0.60
CA GLU A 610 -34.53 34.63 0.33
C GLU A 610 -35.65 34.57 1.38
N SER A 611 -35.34 34.73 2.67
CA SER A 611 -36.37 34.72 3.72
C SER A 611 -37.34 35.90 3.62
N MET A 612 -36.90 37.06 3.11
CA MET A 612 -37.80 38.18 2.78
C MET A 612 -38.64 37.92 1.53
N LEU A 613 -38.14 37.14 0.56
CA LEU A 613 -38.90 36.71 -0.62
C LEU A 613 -40.02 35.75 -0.22
N ASP A 614 -39.74 34.77 0.65
CA ASP A 614 -40.71 33.81 1.20
C ASP A 614 -41.84 34.48 2.02
N LEU A 615 -41.53 35.59 2.71
CA LEU A 615 -42.51 36.36 3.49
C LEU A 615 -43.47 37.18 2.61
N LYS A 616 -43.16 37.39 1.32
CA LYS A 616 -44.02 38.13 0.41
C LYS A 616 -44.98 37.14 -0.29
N PRO A 617 -46.30 37.24 -0.10
CA PRO A 617 -47.23 36.30 -0.73
C PRO A 617 -47.08 36.36 -2.25
N MET A 618 -47.15 35.20 -2.92
CA MET A 618 -47.33 35.16 -4.36
C MET A 618 -48.61 35.92 -4.70
N ASP A 619 -48.51 36.96 -5.54
CA ASP A 619 -49.68 37.48 -6.23
C ASP A 619 -50.33 36.31 -6.98
N PRO A 620 -51.64 36.06 -6.81
CA PRO A 620 -52.34 35.12 -7.68
C PRO A 620 -52.16 35.62 -9.11
N SER A 621 -51.72 34.70 -9.98
CA SER A 621 -51.25 35.01 -11.32
C SER A 621 -52.22 35.90 -12.10
N MET A 622 -51.65 36.77 -12.95
CA MET A 622 -52.34 37.41 -14.06
C MET A 622 -52.94 36.33 -14.97
N ASP A 623 -54.13 35.84 -14.62
CA ASP A 623 -54.96 35.07 -15.53
C ASP A 623 -55.53 36.01 -16.60
N ALA A 624 -55.54 35.53 -17.84
CA ALA A 624 -55.67 36.40 -19.01
C ALA A 624 -57.12 36.87 -19.22
N GLY A 625 -57.44 38.07 -18.74
CA GLY A 625 -58.68 38.78 -19.06
C GLY A 625 -58.53 39.68 -20.29
N PRO A 626 -59.13 39.36 -21.46
CA PRO A 626 -58.91 40.13 -22.68
C PRO A 626 -59.91 41.29 -22.79
N PHE A 627 -59.68 42.44 -22.15
CA PHE A 627 -60.19 43.75 -22.60
C PHE A 627 -59.65 44.95 -21.80
N GLY A 628 -59.23 46.02 -22.52
CA GLY A 628 -59.22 47.39 -22.01
C GLY A 628 -57.93 47.88 -21.34
N GLY A 629 -57.08 48.57 -22.10
CA GLY A 629 -55.95 49.33 -21.53
C GLY A 629 -56.27 50.81 -21.35
N GLN A 630 -55.50 51.51 -20.51
CA GLN A 630 -55.19 52.93 -20.66
C GLN A 630 -53.91 53.31 -19.93
N TYR A 631 -53.10 54.18 -20.55
CA TYR A 631 -51.89 54.74 -19.96
C TYR A 631 -52.24 55.72 -18.83
N GLN A 632 -51.46 55.72 -17.74
CA GLN A 632 -51.14 56.96 -17.05
C GLN A 632 -49.76 56.91 -16.39
N VAL A 633 -48.94 57.93 -16.67
CA VAL A 633 -47.64 58.18 -16.05
C VAL A 633 -47.87 59.20 -14.93
N SER A 634 -47.34 58.93 -13.73
CA SER A 634 -47.28 59.92 -12.65
C SER A 634 -45.95 59.83 -11.92
N THR A 635 -45.13 60.87 -12.03
CA THR A 635 -43.88 61.07 -11.30
C THR A 635 -44.10 61.27 -9.80
N PRO A 636 -43.17 60.83 -8.92
CA PRO A 636 -43.26 61.09 -7.49
C PRO A 636 -42.94 62.57 -7.18
N MET A 637 -43.68 63.14 -6.23
CA MET A 637 -43.38 64.44 -5.62
C MET A 637 -42.71 64.27 -4.27
N VAL A 638 -41.78 65.16 -3.96
CA VAL A 638 -41.08 65.27 -2.68
C VAL A 638 -41.91 66.10 -1.71
N GLU A 639 -42.09 65.64 -0.48
CA GLU A 639 -42.45 66.53 0.64
C GLU A 639 -41.78 66.06 1.94
N ASP A 640 -41.33 67.03 2.74
CA ASP A 640 -40.48 66.91 3.93
C ASP A 640 -41.22 67.57 5.12
N GLY A 641 -41.10 67.05 6.35
CA GLY A 641 -41.89 67.55 7.48
C GLY A 641 -41.68 66.86 8.82
N PHE A 642 -41.26 67.63 9.83
CA PHE A 642 -40.81 67.17 11.16
C PHE A 642 -41.75 67.57 12.31
N TYR A 643 -41.75 66.78 13.41
CA TYR A 643 -42.27 67.04 14.78
C TYR A 643 -43.80 67.17 15.03
N GLN A 644 -44.39 66.38 15.94
CA GLN A 644 -44.47 66.55 17.41
C GLN A 644 -45.63 65.73 18.05
N GLN A 645 -45.58 65.55 19.39
CA GLN A 645 -46.45 64.70 20.24
C GLN A 645 -47.80 65.35 20.64
N PRO A 646 -48.72 64.57 21.27
CA PRO A 646 -49.29 65.03 22.55
C PRO A 646 -49.33 63.98 23.68
N TYR A 647 -49.41 64.47 24.92
CA TYR A 647 -49.43 63.73 26.20
C TYR A 647 -50.68 64.12 27.05
N HIS A 648 -50.86 63.48 28.21
CA HIS A 648 -51.88 63.68 29.30
C HIS A 648 -53.16 62.81 29.22
N ASP A 649 -53.70 62.24 30.31
CA ASP A 649 -53.18 62.13 31.70
C ASP A 649 -53.75 60.90 32.49
N ASN A 650 -53.19 60.66 33.67
CA ASN A 650 -53.45 59.58 34.65
C ASN A 650 -54.65 59.95 35.61
N PRO A 651 -54.96 59.30 36.79
CA PRO A 651 -54.42 58.10 37.45
C PRO A 651 -55.46 57.14 38.14
N SER A 652 -55.03 55.91 38.54
CA SER A 652 -55.01 55.46 39.97
C SER A 652 -54.65 53.96 40.19
N ASN A 653 -53.57 53.75 40.96
CA ASN A 653 -53.14 52.51 41.66
C ASN A 653 -54.07 52.19 42.87
N PRO A 654 -53.99 51.06 43.63
CA PRO A 654 -52.79 50.23 43.91
C PRO A 654 -52.94 48.70 44.21
N PHE A 655 -51.85 47.92 44.09
CA PHE A 655 -51.10 47.37 45.24
C PHE A 655 -49.80 46.64 44.84
N LEU A 656 -48.84 46.59 45.77
CA LEU A 656 -47.45 46.13 45.59
C LEU A 656 -47.07 45.03 46.59
N SER A 657 -46.14 44.15 46.18
CA SER A 657 -45.10 43.48 47.00
C SER A 657 -44.16 42.78 46.02
N ARG A 658 -42.90 43.16 45.73
CA ARG A 658 -41.75 43.74 46.47
C ARG A 658 -40.94 42.75 47.32
N ASN A 659 -39.78 42.36 46.79
CA ASN A 659 -38.44 42.48 47.42
C ASN A 659 -37.38 42.38 46.30
N GLN A 660 -36.46 43.35 46.11
CA GLN A 660 -35.25 43.66 46.92
C GLN A 660 -34.24 42.48 46.90
N SER A 661 -32.93 42.62 46.67
CA SER A 661 -32.01 43.78 46.63
C SER A 661 -30.81 43.43 45.70
N PHE A 662 -29.75 44.23 45.44
CA PHE A 662 -29.29 45.58 45.86
C PHE A 662 -28.33 46.14 44.78
N ALA A 663 -27.82 47.36 44.94
CA ALA A 663 -26.60 47.88 44.27
C ALA A 663 -25.71 48.58 45.30
N SER A 664 -24.41 48.75 45.03
CA SER A 664 -23.55 49.67 45.80
C SER A 664 -22.47 50.32 44.94
N ARG A 665 -22.18 51.59 45.24
CA ARG A 665 -21.23 52.46 44.54
C ARG A 665 -20.66 53.48 45.53
N SER A 666 -19.35 53.55 45.65
CA SER A 666 -18.60 54.64 46.32
C SER A 666 -17.26 54.77 45.59
N GLN A 667 -17.03 55.82 44.80
CA GLN A 667 -16.57 57.15 45.22
C GLN A 667 -15.43 57.17 46.25
N LEU A 668 -14.22 57.38 45.75
CA LEU A 668 -13.26 58.35 46.30
C LEU A 668 -12.36 58.81 45.15
N GLY A 669 -12.07 60.12 45.08
CA GLY A 669 -11.34 60.71 43.95
C GLY A 669 -9.99 61.27 44.35
N ALA A 670 -9.07 61.34 43.40
CA ALA A 670 -7.92 62.25 43.43
C ALA A 670 -7.56 62.65 41.99
N LYS A 671 -7.43 63.96 41.76
CA LYS A 671 -6.77 64.50 40.56
C LYS A 671 -5.28 64.64 40.87
N SER A 672 -4.41 64.31 39.92
CA SER A 672 -3.11 64.96 39.80
C SER A 672 -2.63 64.98 38.35
N ILE A 673 -1.96 66.08 38.00
CA ILE A 673 -1.51 66.44 36.65
C ILE A 673 -0.04 65.99 36.48
N ALA A 674 0.38 65.83 35.22
CA ALA A 674 1.73 65.44 34.74
C ALA A 674 2.85 66.46 35.14
N PRO A 675 4.12 66.39 34.67
CA PRO A 675 4.77 65.42 33.75
C PRO A 675 6.25 65.02 34.07
N SER A 676 6.86 64.25 33.15
CA SER A 676 8.21 64.46 32.57
C SER A 676 9.39 63.50 32.88
N LYS A 677 10.08 63.16 31.76
CA LYS A 677 11.49 62.74 31.55
C LYS A 677 11.97 61.35 32.03
N ALA A 678 12.75 60.73 31.15
CA ALA A 678 13.39 59.42 31.29
C ALA A 678 14.62 59.46 32.23
N PRO A 679 15.21 58.29 32.54
CA PRO A 679 16.33 57.87 31.70
C PRO A 679 16.31 56.39 31.27
N THR A 680 16.88 56.14 30.09
CA THR A 680 17.27 54.82 29.59
C THR A 680 18.41 54.21 30.43
N GLN A 681 18.27 52.95 30.86
CA GLN A 681 19.39 52.02 30.89
C GLN A 681 18.94 50.56 30.75
N GLN A 682 19.87 49.71 30.32
CA GLN A 682 19.60 48.40 29.72
C GLN A 682 19.34 47.30 30.76
N GLY A 683 18.35 46.44 30.51
CA GLY A 683 18.11 45.19 31.25
C GLY A 683 17.34 44.21 30.37
N ARG A 684 17.87 43.00 30.18
CA ARG A 684 17.33 41.98 29.26
C ARG A 684 16.03 41.35 29.79
N PRO A 685 15.01 41.13 28.95
CA PRO A 685 14.04 40.07 29.16
C PRO A 685 14.44 38.83 28.36
N GLY A 686 14.56 37.70 29.05
CA GLY A 686 14.62 36.39 28.42
C GLY A 686 13.87 35.40 29.29
N ASP A 687 12.58 35.21 28.98
CA ASP A 687 11.82 34.02 29.40
C ASP A 687 10.56 33.82 28.53
N TYR A 688 10.78 33.46 27.27
CA TYR A 688 9.89 32.58 26.49
C TYR A 688 10.79 31.83 25.51
N GLY A 689 10.88 30.51 25.66
CA GLY A 689 11.92 29.67 25.06
C GLY A 689 11.80 29.39 23.55
N LEU A 690 11.72 30.42 22.72
CA LEU A 690 11.91 30.35 21.27
C LEU A 690 12.74 31.56 20.81
N GLY A 691 13.93 31.28 20.28
CA GLY A 691 14.95 32.31 20.00
C GLY A 691 14.63 33.22 18.81
N THR A 692 15.28 34.39 18.80
CA THR A 692 15.18 35.40 17.73
C THR A 692 15.62 34.87 16.37
N LYS A 693 14.65 34.59 15.49
CA LYS A 693 14.81 34.73 14.04
C LYS A 693 13.55 35.36 13.46
N GLY A 694 13.64 36.67 13.19
CA GLY A 694 12.80 37.27 12.18
C GLY A 694 13.25 36.80 10.80
N ASP A 695 12.34 36.93 9.83
CA ASP A 695 12.74 37.08 8.44
C ASP A 695 13.68 38.28 8.28
N ASP A 696 14.65 38.13 7.39
CA ASP A 696 15.06 39.21 6.47
C ASP A 696 15.78 38.52 5.30
N LYS A 697 14.99 38.17 4.28
CA LYS A 697 15.53 37.79 2.97
C LYS A 697 15.76 39.05 2.15
N TYR A 698 16.96 39.21 1.62
CA TYR A 698 17.15 39.88 0.34
C TYR A 698 18.19 39.12 -0.49
N GLY A 699 18.04 39.15 -1.82
CA GLY A 699 18.81 38.34 -2.78
C GLY A 699 20.33 38.56 -2.74
N ASP A 700 21.12 37.83 -3.52
CA ASP A 700 20.76 37.02 -4.68
C ASP A 700 21.86 35.96 -4.96
N VAL A 701 21.58 34.88 -5.69
CA VAL A 701 22.59 33.84 -6.00
C VAL A 701 23.11 34.00 -7.43
N THR A 702 24.08 34.88 -7.61
CA THR A 702 24.86 35.00 -8.85
C THR A 702 26.16 34.21 -8.77
N TYR A 703 26.27 33.14 -9.56
CA TYR A 703 27.46 32.30 -9.64
C TYR A 703 28.31 32.68 -10.86
N TYR A 704 29.07 33.77 -10.76
CA TYR A 704 30.28 34.01 -11.57
C TYR A 704 31.25 34.91 -10.80
N GLY A 705 32.54 34.60 -10.89
CA GLY A 705 33.57 35.32 -10.14
C GLY A 705 34.13 36.51 -10.91
N GLU A 706 33.89 37.72 -10.40
CA GLU A 706 34.83 38.83 -10.52
C GLU A 706 35.42 39.12 -9.14
N ILE A 707 36.75 39.24 -9.09
CA ILE A 707 37.48 39.79 -7.94
C ILE A 707 38.29 40.94 -8.52
N GLU A 708 37.82 42.16 -8.33
CA GLU A 708 38.71 43.32 -8.30
C GLU A 708 39.42 43.39 -6.93
N ASP A 709 40.51 44.15 -6.90
CA ASP A 709 41.55 44.05 -5.89
C ASP A 709 41.13 44.48 -4.47
N GLY A 710 41.75 43.79 -3.51
CA GLY A 710 42.21 44.41 -2.27
C GLY A 710 41.16 44.80 -1.23
N ASP A 711 40.66 43.83 -0.45
CA ASP A 711 40.53 44.08 0.99
C ASP A 711 40.58 42.81 1.87
N ALA A 712 40.87 43.00 3.16
CA ALA A 712 41.16 41.91 4.10
C ALA A 712 39.92 41.05 4.42
N LYS A 713 39.96 39.76 4.05
CA LYS A 713 38.88 38.81 4.33
C LYS A 713 38.72 38.53 5.83
N VAL A 714 37.63 39.05 6.41
CA VAL A 714 37.05 38.51 7.65
C VAL A 714 36.59 37.08 7.36
N VAL A 715 37.16 36.10 8.05
CA VAL A 715 36.73 34.71 7.97
C VAL A 715 35.42 34.56 8.74
N THR A 716 34.30 34.51 8.02
CA THR A 716 33.00 34.16 8.61
C THR A 716 32.94 32.64 8.82
N GLU A 717 32.99 32.22 10.09
CA GLU A 717 32.86 30.81 10.44
C GLU A 717 31.44 30.31 10.19
N VAL A 718 31.26 29.53 9.12
CA VAL A 718 30.00 28.82 8.84
C VAL A 718 29.88 27.64 9.84
N PRO A 719 28.79 27.54 10.63
CA PRO A 719 28.61 26.43 11.55
C PRO A 719 28.41 25.12 10.78
N ILE A 720 29.42 24.24 10.82
CA ILE A 720 29.35 22.92 10.18
C ILE A 720 28.36 22.00 10.90
N THR A 721 27.48 21.36 10.12
CA THR A 721 26.45 20.44 10.61
C THR A 721 27.05 19.21 11.29
N PHE A 722 26.29 18.56 12.18
CA PHE A 722 26.73 17.34 12.87
C PHE A 722 27.12 16.23 11.89
N SER A 723 26.31 16.00 10.85
CA SER A 723 26.60 15.02 9.79
C SER A 723 27.93 15.34 9.07
N ARG A 724 28.24 16.62 8.84
CA ARG A 724 29.52 17.03 8.25
C ARG A 724 30.69 16.84 9.21
N LYS A 725 30.52 17.06 10.52
CA LYS A 725 31.54 16.74 11.53
C LYS A 725 31.84 15.24 11.59
N ALA A 726 30.80 14.40 11.60
CA ALA A 726 30.94 12.94 11.59
C ALA A 726 31.62 12.43 10.31
N TRP A 727 31.24 12.95 9.15
CA TRP A 727 31.89 12.61 7.87
C TRP A 727 33.37 13.02 7.85
N ILE A 728 33.70 14.24 8.28
CA ILE A 728 35.11 14.69 8.36
C ILE A 728 35.91 13.77 9.30
N TRP A 729 35.34 13.36 10.44
CA TRP A 729 35.97 12.40 11.34
C TRP A 729 36.23 11.04 10.68
N ALA A 730 35.24 10.48 9.97
CA ALA A 730 35.39 9.21 9.24
C ALA A 730 36.45 9.29 8.12
N VAL A 731 36.47 10.40 7.37
CA VAL A 731 37.48 10.69 6.34
C VAL A 731 38.88 10.77 6.94
N TRP A 732 39.03 11.38 8.12
CA TRP A 732 40.31 11.40 8.83
C TRP A 732 40.70 10.02 9.36
N ALA A 733 39.76 9.24 9.88
CA ALA A 733 40.00 7.86 10.32
C ALA A 733 40.44 6.94 9.17
N LEU A 734 39.87 7.09 7.97
CA LEU A 734 40.26 6.32 6.78
C LEU A 734 41.56 6.81 6.13
N THR A 735 41.96 8.07 6.31
CA THR A 735 43.14 8.66 5.63
C THR A 735 44.28 9.04 6.59
N PHE A 736 44.24 8.56 7.83
CA PHE A 736 45.16 8.95 8.92
C PHE A 736 46.65 8.71 8.59
N TYR A 737 46.95 7.61 7.87
CA TYR A 737 48.30 7.21 7.49
C TYR A 737 48.91 8.09 6.38
N ILE A 738 48.14 9.00 5.78
CA ILE A 738 48.62 9.99 4.80
C ILE A 738 48.68 11.35 5.50
N PRO A 739 49.84 11.81 5.99
CA PRO A 739 49.93 13.05 6.77
C PRO A 739 49.85 14.30 5.87
N SER A 740 49.29 15.38 6.42
CA SER A 740 49.00 16.61 5.67
C SER A 740 50.24 17.38 5.15
N PHE A 741 51.45 17.00 5.56
CA PHE A 741 52.70 17.50 4.97
C PHE A 741 53.03 16.80 3.65
N ALA A 742 52.77 15.50 3.52
CA ALA A 742 53.02 14.76 2.28
C ALA A 742 52.16 15.30 1.12
N LEU A 743 50.88 15.57 1.40
CA LEU A 743 49.97 16.23 0.44
C LEU A 743 50.40 17.66 0.06
N ARG A 744 51.06 18.38 0.97
CA ARG A 744 51.55 19.75 0.74
C ARG A 744 52.85 19.78 -0.10
N TYR A 745 53.78 18.86 0.17
CA TYR A 745 55.11 18.85 -0.46
C TYR A 745 55.18 17.93 -1.69
N LEU A 746 54.77 16.66 -1.59
CA LEU A 746 54.74 15.76 -2.76
C LEU A 746 53.51 16.04 -3.64
N GLY A 747 52.33 16.20 -3.04
CA GLY A 747 51.08 16.46 -3.78
C GLY A 747 50.92 17.90 -4.31
N ARG A 748 51.84 18.82 -3.99
CA ARG A 748 51.80 20.26 -4.32
C ARG A 748 50.51 21.00 -3.92
N MET A 749 49.62 20.39 -3.13
CA MET A 749 48.34 20.95 -2.70
C MET A 749 48.54 21.95 -1.54
N LYS A 750 48.78 23.22 -1.87
CA LYS A 750 49.07 24.28 -0.88
C LYS A 750 47.85 24.70 -0.04
N ARG A 751 46.63 24.66 -0.58
CA ARG A 751 45.39 25.10 0.12
C ARG A 751 44.86 24.02 1.08
N PRO A 752 44.31 24.38 2.25
CA PRO A 752 43.70 23.42 3.17
C PRO A 752 42.44 22.75 2.59
N ASP A 753 41.53 23.54 2.00
CA ASP A 753 40.26 23.08 1.42
C ASP A 753 40.48 22.01 0.34
N VAL A 754 41.49 22.20 -0.51
CA VAL A 754 41.87 21.25 -1.57
C VAL A 754 42.38 19.93 -0.99
N ARG A 755 43.15 19.98 0.12
CA ARG A 755 43.61 18.76 0.81
C ARG A 755 42.46 18.03 1.49
N GLN A 756 41.47 18.74 2.03
CA GLN A 756 40.28 18.13 2.62
C GLN A 756 39.40 17.48 1.54
N ALA A 757 39.13 18.17 0.43
CA ALA A 757 38.39 17.61 -0.71
C ALA A 757 39.12 16.40 -1.34
N TRP A 758 40.46 16.40 -1.38
CA TRP A 758 41.25 15.24 -1.80
C TRP A 758 41.06 14.05 -0.85
N ARG A 759 41.14 14.27 0.47
CA ARG A 759 40.91 13.22 1.48
C ARG A 759 39.50 12.64 1.37
N GLU A 760 38.49 13.48 1.19
CA GLU A 760 37.08 13.06 1.04
C GLU A 760 36.92 12.15 -0.20
N LYS A 761 37.48 12.52 -1.35
CA LYS A 761 37.46 11.67 -2.56
C LYS A 761 38.24 10.36 -2.38
N PHE A 762 39.39 10.40 -1.71
CA PHE A 762 40.20 9.21 -1.47
C PHE A 762 39.54 8.25 -0.46
N ALA A 763 38.89 8.76 0.58
CA ALA A 763 38.09 7.97 1.52
C ALA A 763 36.93 7.25 0.82
N LEU A 764 36.24 7.91 -0.13
CA LEU A 764 35.20 7.26 -0.94
C LEU A 764 35.76 6.09 -1.78
N MET A 765 36.95 6.23 -2.37
CA MET A 765 37.60 5.12 -3.09
C MET A 765 37.91 3.93 -2.16
N ILE A 766 38.38 4.19 -0.92
CA ILE A 766 38.62 3.15 0.08
C ILE A 766 37.32 2.45 0.49
N ILE A 767 36.24 3.20 0.72
CA ILE A 767 34.92 2.64 1.07
C ILE A 767 34.40 1.73 -0.06
N ILE A 768 34.49 2.18 -1.32
CA ILE A 768 34.10 1.38 -2.49
C ILE A 768 34.94 0.09 -2.56
N PHE A 769 36.25 0.15 -2.32
CA PHE A 769 37.10 -1.04 -2.29
C PHE A 769 36.70 -2.02 -1.18
N ILE A 770 36.43 -1.53 0.04
CA ILE A 770 36.00 -2.36 1.17
C ILE A 770 34.64 -3.03 0.88
N ILE A 771 33.66 -2.30 0.34
CA ILE A 771 32.34 -2.86 -0.02
C ILE A 771 32.50 -3.97 -1.08
N ASN A 772 33.30 -3.74 -2.13
CA ASN A 772 33.58 -4.77 -3.13
C ASN A 772 34.30 -6.00 -2.54
N ALA A 773 35.25 -5.79 -1.61
CA ALA A 773 35.93 -6.89 -0.92
C ALA A 773 34.97 -7.72 -0.04
N VAL A 774 34.01 -7.07 0.65
CA VAL A 774 32.95 -7.74 1.41
C VAL A 774 32.02 -8.54 0.51
N VAL A 775 31.63 -8.00 -0.65
CA VAL A 775 30.83 -8.73 -1.65
C VAL A 775 31.56 -9.97 -2.18
N VAL A 776 32.86 -9.85 -2.52
CA VAL A 776 33.67 -11.01 -2.95
C VAL A 776 33.82 -12.05 -1.83
N PHE A 777 34.02 -11.61 -0.58
CA PHE A 777 34.07 -12.51 0.58
C PHE A 777 32.74 -13.27 0.77
N TYR A 778 31.60 -12.57 0.67
CA TYR A 778 30.27 -13.17 0.78
C TYR A 778 30.01 -14.21 -0.32
N ILE A 779 30.36 -13.90 -1.57
CA ILE A 779 30.14 -14.78 -2.72
C ILE A 779 31.03 -16.04 -2.70
N VAL A 780 32.29 -15.94 -2.24
CA VAL A 780 33.29 -17.01 -2.41
C VAL A 780 33.67 -17.72 -1.11
N ALA A 781 33.82 -17.00 0.00
CA ALA A 781 34.34 -17.54 1.25
C ALA A 781 33.24 -18.00 2.21
N PHE A 782 32.09 -17.31 2.24
CA PHE A 782 31.03 -17.56 3.21
C PHE A 782 30.41 -18.96 3.09
N GLY A 783 30.16 -19.46 1.87
CA GLY A 783 29.65 -20.82 1.65
C GLY A 783 30.60 -21.93 2.15
N ARG A 784 31.91 -21.72 2.09
CA ARG A 784 32.91 -22.67 2.64
C ARG A 784 33.05 -22.59 4.16
N LEU A 785 32.69 -21.46 4.77
CA LEU A 785 32.71 -21.27 6.21
C LEU A 785 31.53 -22.00 6.89
N LEU A 786 30.36 -22.03 6.24
CA LEU A 786 29.16 -22.70 6.75
C LEU A 786 29.22 -24.23 6.64
N CYS A 787 29.84 -24.78 5.59
CA CYS A 787 29.88 -26.23 5.33
C CYS A 787 31.32 -26.76 5.12
N PRO A 788 32.08 -27.03 6.20
CA PRO A 788 33.50 -27.39 6.12
C PRO A 788 33.82 -28.82 5.64
N ASN A 789 32.83 -29.69 5.44
CA ASN A 789 33.00 -31.08 4.97
C ASN A 789 32.15 -31.40 3.72
N PHE A 790 31.76 -30.38 2.93
CA PHE A 790 30.97 -30.57 1.70
C PHE A 790 31.64 -31.53 0.69
N ASP A 791 32.98 -31.61 0.71
CA ASP A 791 33.82 -32.40 -0.19
C ASP A 791 33.92 -33.90 0.17
N LYS A 792 33.25 -34.34 1.24
CA LYS A 792 33.35 -35.72 1.78
C LYS A 792 32.05 -36.50 1.75
N ALA A 793 30.96 -35.90 1.30
CA ALA A 793 29.67 -36.56 1.10
C ALA A 793 29.45 -36.82 -0.39
N TRP A 794 29.15 -38.07 -0.74
CA TRP A 794 29.02 -38.54 -2.12
C TRP A 794 27.67 -39.20 -2.36
N ASN A 795 27.05 -38.96 -3.50
CA ASN A 795 25.85 -39.67 -3.95
C ASN A 795 26.23 -40.82 -4.89
N ALA A 796 25.43 -41.89 -4.96
CA ALA A 796 25.66 -43.02 -5.86
C ALA A 796 25.81 -42.61 -7.34
N LYS A 797 25.06 -41.58 -7.78
CA LYS A 797 25.21 -41.01 -9.13
C LYS A 797 26.55 -40.30 -9.34
N GLU A 798 27.13 -39.71 -8.29
CA GLU A 798 28.42 -39.01 -8.37
C GLU A 798 29.57 -40.02 -8.43
N VAL A 799 29.50 -41.09 -7.60
CA VAL A 799 30.43 -42.23 -7.69
C VAL A 799 30.39 -42.87 -9.09
N GLY A 800 29.19 -43.02 -9.68
CA GLY A 800 29.02 -43.53 -11.04
C GLY A 800 29.67 -42.71 -12.16
N TYR A 801 30.05 -41.44 -11.93
CA TYR A 801 30.86 -40.67 -12.90
C TYR A 801 32.35 -41.02 -12.85
N HIS A 802 32.82 -41.67 -11.78
CA HIS A 802 34.22 -42.08 -11.56
C HIS A 802 34.42 -43.56 -11.92
N ALA A 803 34.01 -43.94 -13.14
CA ALA A 803 34.15 -45.28 -13.70
C ALA A 803 35.35 -45.43 -14.67
N ALA A 804 36.14 -44.38 -14.87
CA ALA A 804 37.19 -44.37 -15.89
C ALA A 804 38.48 -45.05 -15.41
N SER A 805 39.26 -45.64 -16.33
CA SER A 805 40.51 -46.34 -15.97
C SER A 805 41.60 -45.47 -15.30
N ASN A 806 41.47 -44.13 -15.35
CA ASN A 806 42.33 -43.16 -14.67
C ASN A 806 41.63 -42.38 -13.55
N ASP A 807 40.37 -42.70 -13.26
CA ASP A 807 39.53 -42.07 -12.24
C ASP A 807 38.45 -43.08 -11.84
N TYR A 808 38.83 -43.98 -10.92
CA TYR A 808 38.12 -45.24 -10.65
C TYR A 808 37.80 -45.32 -9.15
N TYR A 809 36.56 -44.99 -8.80
CA TYR A 809 36.05 -45.08 -7.43
C TYR A 809 35.05 -46.23 -7.30
N VAL A 810 34.96 -46.81 -6.11
CA VAL A 810 33.93 -47.80 -5.77
C VAL A 810 33.27 -47.43 -4.45
N SER A 811 31.99 -47.75 -4.27
CA SER A 811 31.39 -47.76 -2.94
C SER A 811 31.45 -49.16 -2.33
N PHE A 812 31.72 -49.21 -1.03
CA PHE A 812 31.61 -50.43 -0.23
C PHE A 812 31.03 -50.07 1.14
N ARG A 813 29.88 -50.68 1.47
CA ARG A 813 29.14 -50.52 2.73
C ARG A 813 28.94 -49.09 3.19
N GLY A 814 28.62 -48.21 2.26
CA GLY A 814 28.33 -46.80 2.53
C GLY A 814 29.56 -45.88 2.61
N HIS A 815 30.77 -46.37 2.31
CA HIS A 815 31.96 -45.53 2.14
C HIS A 815 32.46 -45.57 0.70
N VAL A 816 33.06 -44.48 0.23
CA VAL A 816 33.65 -44.33 -1.12
C VAL A 816 35.16 -44.47 -1.03
N TYR A 817 35.74 -45.27 -1.93
CA TYR A 817 37.16 -45.60 -1.98
C TYR A 817 37.79 -45.30 -3.34
N ASP A 818 38.97 -44.68 -3.35
CA ASP A 818 39.75 -44.41 -4.56
C ASP A 818 40.70 -45.57 -4.87
N LEU A 819 40.27 -46.45 -5.78
CA LEU A 819 41.04 -47.63 -6.21
C LEU A 819 41.79 -47.41 -7.53
N THR A 820 41.91 -46.16 -8.02
CA THR A 820 42.54 -45.79 -9.31
C THR A 820 43.94 -46.36 -9.54
N LYS A 821 44.70 -46.56 -8.45
CA LYS A 821 46.03 -47.20 -8.48
C LYS A 821 45.98 -48.69 -8.14
N PHE A 822 45.01 -49.13 -7.34
CA PHE A 822 44.92 -50.48 -6.80
C PHE A 822 44.37 -51.48 -7.82
N HIS A 823 43.36 -51.10 -8.63
CA HIS A 823 42.77 -51.99 -9.64
C HIS A 823 43.78 -52.50 -10.69
N LYS A 824 44.84 -51.73 -10.94
CA LYS A 824 45.93 -52.05 -11.88
C LYS A 824 46.98 -53.01 -11.29
N THR A 825 46.91 -53.32 -9.99
CA THR A 825 47.85 -54.21 -9.30
C THR A 825 47.24 -55.58 -9.06
N GLN A 826 48.02 -56.65 -9.26
CA GLN A 826 47.59 -58.01 -8.93
C GLN A 826 47.33 -58.13 -7.43
N HIS A 827 46.06 -58.30 -7.07
CA HIS A 827 45.57 -58.43 -5.69
C HIS A 827 44.78 -59.72 -5.44
N SER A 828 44.57 -60.54 -6.48
CA SER A 828 44.05 -61.90 -6.34
C SER A 828 45.18 -62.87 -6.00
N ASP A 829 45.00 -63.64 -4.93
CA ASP A 829 45.86 -64.77 -4.55
C ASP A 829 45.35 -66.12 -5.15
N SER A 830 44.35 -66.10 -6.04
CA SER A 830 43.77 -67.29 -6.67
C SER A 830 44.27 -67.49 -8.12
N THR A 831 43.75 -68.49 -8.82
CA THR A 831 43.99 -68.72 -10.26
C THR A 831 43.48 -67.59 -11.17
N THR A 832 42.66 -66.68 -10.66
CA THR A 832 42.13 -65.52 -11.41
C THR A 832 43.14 -64.36 -11.41
N THR A 833 43.51 -63.88 -12.60
CA THR A 833 44.37 -62.69 -12.76
C THR A 833 43.53 -61.41 -12.86
N THR A 834 43.96 -60.34 -12.19
CA THR A 834 43.27 -59.05 -12.21
C THR A 834 43.72 -58.24 -13.43
N THR A 835 43.18 -58.61 -14.60
CA THR A 835 43.38 -57.86 -15.85
C THR A 835 42.51 -56.61 -15.85
N THR A 836 42.88 -55.59 -16.64
CA THR A 836 42.08 -54.36 -16.79
C THR A 836 40.63 -54.68 -17.18
N THR A 837 40.42 -55.63 -18.10
CA THR A 837 39.10 -56.09 -18.57
C THR A 837 38.27 -56.73 -17.46
N ASN A 838 38.90 -57.39 -16.49
CA ASN A 838 38.18 -58.00 -15.36
C ASN A 838 37.79 -56.96 -14.30
N MET A 839 38.49 -55.83 -14.21
CA MET A 839 38.23 -54.78 -13.21
C MET A 839 37.32 -53.67 -13.74
N GLU A 840 37.39 -53.34 -15.03
CA GLU A 840 36.62 -52.27 -15.66
C GLU A 840 35.12 -52.22 -15.29
N PRO A 841 34.37 -53.34 -15.18
CA PRO A 841 32.94 -53.30 -14.85
C PRO A 841 32.58 -52.84 -13.43
N PHE A 842 33.53 -52.86 -12.47
CA PHE A 842 33.25 -52.45 -11.08
C PHE A 842 33.53 -50.97 -10.83
N GLY A 843 34.02 -50.23 -11.82
CA GLY A 843 34.25 -48.78 -11.71
C GLY A 843 32.93 -48.02 -11.56
N GLY A 844 32.82 -47.20 -10.52
CA GLY A 844 31.63 -46.40 -10.23
C GLY A 844 30.45 -47.18 -9.61
N THR A 845 30.62 -48.47 -9.29
CA THR A 845 29.56 -49.32 -8.73
C THR A 845 29.72 -49.56 -7.22
N ASP A 846 28.67 -50.10 -6.59
CA ASP A 846 28.77 -50.64 -5.23
C ASP A 846 29.24 -52.09 -5.28
N VAL A 847 30.30 -52.42 -4.53
CA VAL A 847 30.88 -53.77 -4.48
C VAL A 847 30.51 -54.55 -3.21
N SER A 848 29.54 -54.05 -2.42
CA SER A 848 29.13 -54.66 -1.14
C SER A 848 28.64 -56.10 -1.25
N GLU A 849 27.94 -56.45 -2.33
CA GLU A 849 27.43 -57.81 -2.59
C GLU A 849 28.56 -58.82 -2.89
N TYR A 850 29.70 -58.35 -3.41
CA TYR A 850 30.83 -59.20 -3.78
C TYR A 850 31.75 -59.54 -2.60
N ILE A 851 31.69 -58.80 -1.48
CA ILE A 851 32.61 -58.95 -0.34
C ILE A 851 31.83 -59.11 0.96
N VAL A 852 31.39 -60.35 1.23
CA VAL A 852 30.56 -60.71 2.37
C VAL A 852 31.38 -61.46 3.43
N PRO A 853 31.48 -60.95 4.68
CA PRO A 853 32.16 -61.66 5.76
C PRO A 853 31.31 -62.83 6.26
N PRO A 854 31.93 -63.91 6.76
CA PRO A 854 31.20 -65.01 7.38
C PRO A 854 30.45 -64.54 8.63
N LEU A 855 29.18 -64.96 8.77
CA LEU A 855 28.29 -64.55 9.85
C LEU A 855 28.83 -64.93 11.24
N THR A 856 29.64 -65.99 11.34
CA THR A 856 30.35 -66.38 12.57
C THR A 856 31.38 -65.36 13.05
N VAL A 857 31.90 -64.49 12.16
CA VAL A 857 32.85 -63.42 12.50
C VAL A 857 32.15 -62.06 12.57
N ALA A 858 31.13 -61.84 11.72
CA ALA A 858 30.33 -60.62 11.76
C ALA A 858 29.39 -60.52 12.98
N CYS A 859 28.93 -61.67 13.50
CA CYS A 859 27.86 -61.75 14.50
C CYS A 859 28.26 -62.61 15.72
N PRO A 860 29.35 -62.27 16.44
CA PRO A 860 29.84 -63.05 17.57
C PRO A 860 28.76 -63.18 18.65
N GLY A 861 28.47 -64.42 19.08
CA GLY A 861 27.51 -64.72 20.14
C GLY A 861 26.06 -64.96 19.67
N LEU A 862 25.64 -64.43 18.51
CA LEU A 862 24.35 -64.82 17.90
C LEU A 862 24.49 -66.09 17.06
N VAL A 863 25.57 -66.18 16.27
CA VAL A 863 25.81 -67.26 15.32
C VAL A 863 26.88 -68.19 15.91
N GLY A 864 26.46 -69.38 16.34
CA GLY A 864 27.35 -70.35 16.99
C GLY A 864 28.45 -70.85 16.05
N SER A 865 29.65 -71.10 16.59
CA SER A 865 30.86 -71.46 15.82
C SER A 865 30.76 -72.77 15.02
N SER A 866 29.72 -73.57 15.23
CA SER A 866 29.41 -74.81 14.51
C SER A 866 28.35 -74.66 13.41
N SER A 867 27.81 -73.46 13.20
CA SER A 867 26.75 -73.21 12.22
C SER A 867 27.31 -72.88 10.83
N THR A 868 26.70 -73.47 9.79
CA THR A 868 27.10 -73.33 8.38
C THR A 868 26.29 -72.25 7.65
N VAL A 869 25.69 -71.30 8.39
CA VAL A 869 24.79 -70.30 7.80
C VAL A 869 25.59 -69.23 7.07
N THR A 870 25.29 -69.04 5.79
CA THR A 870 25.87 -68.00 4.93
C THR A 870 24.76 -67.09 4.42
N LEU A 871 25.00 -65.78 4.41
CA LEU A 871 24.07 -64.80 3.86
C LEU A 871 23.96 -65.02 2.34
N THR A 872 22.73 -65.12 1.83
CA THR A 872 22.43 -65.39 0.42
C THR A 872 21.69 -64.19 -0.17
N SER A 873 22.31 -63.51 -1.14
CA SER A 873 21.71 -62.35 -1.81
C SER A 873 20.49 -62.74 -2.64
N ASN A 874 19.54 -61.81 -2.77
CA ASN A 874 18.40 -61.95 -3.69
C ASN A 874 18.82 -61.65 -5.15
N THR A 875 19.86 -60.84 -5.34
CA THR A 875 20.44 -60.51 -6.65
C THR A 875 21.37 -61.61 -7.17
N THR A 876 21.26 -61.93 -8.46
CA THR A 876 22.23 -62.78 -9.15
C THR A 876 23.47 -61.97 -9.50
N LEU A 877 24.62 -62.33 -8.92
CA LEU A 877 25.90 -61.66 -9.20
C LEU A 877 26.28 -61.81 -10.69
N GLU A 878 26.37 -60.69 -11.39
CA GLU A 878 26.72 -60.65 -12.83
C GLU A 878 28.16 -61.13 -13.09
N TYR A 879 29.06 -60.94 -12.11
CA TYR A 879 30.48 -61.27 -12.21
C TYR A 879 31.00 -62.15 -11.06
N PRO A 880 30.65 -63.45 -11.01
CA PRO A 880 31.00 -64.34 -9.89
C PRO A 880 32.52 -64.46 -9.62
N GLN A 881 33.37 -64.25 -10.62
CA GLN A 881 34.82 -64.29 -10.46
C GLN A 881 35.41 -63.22 -9.52
N ALA A 882 34.62 -62.22 -9.10
CA ALA A 882 35.01 -61.18 -8.16
C ALA A 882 34.53 -61.39 -6.72
N THR A 883 33.90 -62.53 -6.40
CA THR A 883 33.43 -62.79 -5.03
C THR A 883 34.58 -63.08 -4.07
N HIS A 884 34.60 -62.38 -2.94
CA HIS A 884 35.57 -62.54 -1.86
C HIS A 884 34.88 -63.03 -0.58
N SER A 885 34.49 -64.31 -0.56
CA SER A 885 33.91 -64.99 0.60
C SER A 885 35.01 -65.66 1.43
N SER A 886 35.21 -65.25 2.68
CA SER A 886 36.29 -65.78 3.53
C SER A 886 35.86 -66.91 4.47
N GLY A 887 36.73 -67.91 4.63
CA GLY A 887 36.63 -68.99 5.60
C GLY A 887 36.68 -70.40 4.98
N PRO A 888 36.99 -71.45 5.76
CA PRO A 888 37.36 -72.76 5.22
C PRO A 888 36.26 -73.51 4.43
N ILE A 889 35.01 -73.10 4.57
CA ILE A 889 33.83 -73.70 3.92
C ILE A 889 33.56 -73.03 2.56
N ALA A 890 33.71 -71.70 2.48
CA ALA A 890 33.47 -70.93 1.26
C ALA A 890 34.71 -70.89 0.34
N ALA A 891 35.90 -70.85 0.93
CA ALA A 891 37.19 -70.87 0.22
C ALA A 891 38.00 -72.11 0.65
N PRO A 892 37.76 -73.30 0.06
CA PRO A 892 38.43 -74.55 0.46
C PRO A 892 39.90 -74.66 0.01
N ASP A 893 40.37 -73.75 -0.86
CA ASP A 893 41.76 -73.64 -1.27
C ASP A 893 42.63 -73.16 -0.09
N LYS A 894 43.64 -73.95 0.28
CA LYS A 894 44.50 -73.70 1.45
C LYS A 894 45.66 -72.76 1.16
N ASP A 895 45.99 -72.53 -0.11
CA ASP A 895 47.08 -71.64 -0.50
C ASP A 895 46.61 -70.18 -0.60
N SER A 896 45.29 -69.94 -0.62
CA SER A 896 44.68 -68.61 -0.64
C SER A 896 44.48 -68.01 0.76
N LYS A 897 44.76 -66.71 0.92
CA LYS A 897 44.47 -65.97 2.17
C LYS A 897 42.99 -65.95 2.55
N LEU A 898 42.09 -66.13 1.57
CA LEU A 898 40.64 -66.23 1.79
C LEU A 898 40.22 -67.45 2.63
N ASN A 899 41.08 -68.48 2.76
CA ASN A 899 40.83 -69.61 3.67
C ASN A 899 40.74 -69.18 5.15
N ASN A 900 41.47 -68.11 5.53
CA ASN A 900 41.43 -67.56 6.87
C ASN A 900 40.06 -66.91 7.12
N ILE A 901 39.35 -67.40 8.13
CA ILE A 901 38.03 -66.88 8.52
C ILE A 901 38.07 -65.40 8.93
N ASN A 902 39.21 -64.91 9.44
CA ASN A 902 39.40 -63.52 9.86
C ASN A 902 39.92 -62.58 8.76
N TRP A 903 40.15 -63.06 7.53
CA TRP A 903 40.70 -62.26 6.41
C TRP A 903 40.00 -60.91 6.22
N TYR A 904 38.66 -60.88 6.34
CA TYR A 904 37.88 -59.65 6.25
C TYR A 904 38.32 -58.58 7.28
N ARG A 905 38.60 -59.01 8.52
CA ARG A 905 38.98 -58.13 9.64
C ARG A 905 40.45 -57.74 9.59
N ASP A 906 41.33 -58.70 9.32
CA ASP A 906 42.77 -58.56 9.56
C ASP A 906 43.53 -58.11 8.29
N ASP A 907 43.04 -58.43 7.09
CA ASP A 907 43.66 -58.06 5.81
C ASP A 907 42.85 -56.98 5.06
N PHE A 908 41.55 -57.21 4.84
CA PHE A 908 40.73 -56.37 3.96
C PHE A 908 40.41 -54.99 4.55
N LEU A 909 39.85 -54.92 5.76
CA LEU A 909 39.49 -53.63 6.39
C LEU A 909 40.69 -52.68 6.58
N PRO A 910 41.88 -53.12 7.06
CA PRO A 910 43.05 -52.26 7.15
C PRO A 910 43.51 -51.75 5.79
N LYS A 911 43.43 -52.59 4.74
CA LYS A 911 43.87 -52.22 3.40
C LYS A 911 42.93 -51.20 2.74
N MET A 912 41.61 -51.38 2.86
CA MET A 912 40.63 -50.43 2.33
C MET A 912 40.73 -49.06 3.01
N LYS A 913 41.13 -49.00 4.29
CA LYS A 913 41.32 -47.74 5.02
C LYS A 913 42.37 -46.81 4.40
N GLU A 914 43.36 -47.35 3.67
CA GLU A 914 44.35 -46.54 2.93
C GLU A 914 43.74 -45.77 1.75
N PHE A 915 42.61 -46.23 1.21
CA PHE A 915 41.96 -45.71 0.00
C PHE A 915 40.69 -44.88 0.28
N TYR A 916 40.39 -44.64 1.57
CA TYR A 916 39.15 -43.97 2.00
C TYR A 916 39.05 -42.52 1.51
N LYS A 917 37.90 -42.17 0.89
CA LYS A 917 37.62 -40.84 0.33
C LYS A 917 36.55 -40.07 1.12
N GLY A 918 35.46 -40.72 1.51
CA GLY A 918 34.30 -40.09 2.13
C GLY A 918 33.13 -41.04 2.31
N ASP A 919 32.00 -40.51 2.78
CA ASP A 919 30.76 -41.25 3.02
C ASP A 919 29.82 -41.17 1.82
N LEU A 920 29.17 -42.29 1.50
CA LEU A 920 28.05 -42.38 0.58
C LEU A 920 26.77 -41.96 1.32
N VAL A 921 26.02 -40.99 0.82
CA VAL A 921 24.82 -40.44 1.47
C VAL A 921 23.55 -40.70 0.66
N VAL A 922 22.47 -41.06 1.35
CA VAL A 922 21.15 -41.38 0.77
C VAL A 922 20.09 -40.44 1.34
N LYS A 923 19.19 -39.92 0.49
CA LYS A 923 18.09 -39.04 0.90
C LYS A 923 16.99 -39.83 1.61
N GLN A 924 16.41 -39.26 2.67
CA GLN A 924 15.31 -39.88 3.42
C GLN A 924 14.04 -40.11 2.56
N SER A 925 13.77 -39.26 1.57
CA SER A 925 12.67 -39.48 0.62
C SER A 925 12.86 -40.74 -0.23
N LYS A 926 14.10 -41.03 -0.64
CA LYS A 926 14.42 -42.26 -1.39
C LYS A 926 14.23 -43.51 -0.53
N ILE A 927 14.59 -43.46 0.76
CA ILE A 927 14.37 -44.58 1.69
C ILE A 927 12.87 -44.90 1.83
N LYS A 928 12.01 -43.87 1.85
CA LYS A 928 10.55 -44.04 1.92
C LYS A 928 9.98 -44.64 0.62
N SER A 929 10.38 -44.15 -0.55
CA SER A 929 9.90 -44.68 -1.84
C SER A 929 10.38 -46.11 -2.07
N ASP A 930 11.68 -46.38 -1.94
CA ASP A 930 12.24 -47.72 -2.17
C ASP A 930 11.63 -48.75 -1.19
N GLY A 931 11.30 -48.35 0.05
CA GLY A 931 10.61 -49.19 1.02
C GLY A 931 9.13 -49.46 0.71
N GLN A 932 8.44 -48.55 0.00
CA GLN A 932 7.03 -48.71 -0.41
C GLN A 932 6.89 -49.42 -1.77
N ASP A 933 7.74 -49.07 -2.74
CA ASP A 933 7.62 -49.48 -4.13
C ASP A 933 8.34 -50.81 -4.43
N LEU A 934 9.46 -51.08 -3.73
CA LEU A 934 10.36 -52.23 -3.99
C LEU A 934 10.40 -53.25 -2.84
N ASN A 935 9.65 -53.03 -1.75
CA ASN A 935 9.67 -53.85 -0.53
C ASN A 935 11.09 -54.03 0.07
N HIS A 936 11.97 -53.05 -0.09
CA HIS A 936 13.30 -53.10 0.54
C HIS A 936 13.17 -52.98 2.06
N TYR A 937 13.72 -53.95 2.80
CA TYR A 937 13.63 -54.01 4.26
C TYR A 937 14.69 -53.13 4.93
N TRP A 938 14.63 -51.83 4.65
CA TRP A 938 15.55 -50.83 5.17
C TRP A 938 15.04 -50.22 6.48
N PHE A 939 15.94 -50.04 7.46
CA PHE A 939 15.64 -49.31 8.68
C PHE A 939 16.76 -48.32 9.04
N THR A 940 16.42 -47.28 9.80
CA THR A 940 17.35 -46.23 10.23
C THR A 940 17.55 -46.24 11.74
N MET A 941 18.81 -46.28 12.19
CA MET A 941 19.19 -46.22 13.62
C MET A 941 20.45 -45.37 13.77
N ASP A 942 20.52 -44.50 14.79
CA ASP A 942 21.66 -43.60 15.06
C ASP A 942 22.18 -42.84 13.81
N ASN A 943 21.25 -42.31 13.00
CA ASN A 943 21.51 -41.66 11.70
C ASN A 943 22.28 -42.53 10.68
N LYS A 944 22.14 -43.85 10.75
CA LYS A 944 22.71 -44.83 9.81
C LYS A 944 21.61 -45.66 9.19
N LEU A 945 21.82 -46.07 7.93
CA LEU A 945 20.95 -46.99 7.22
C LEU A 945 21.38 -48.44 7.47
N TYR A 946 20.41 -49.34 7.52
CA TYR A 946 20.63 -50.79 7.68
C TYR A 946 19.72 -51.50 6.69
N ASP A 947 20.27 -52.47 5.97
CA ASP A 947 19.52 -53.30 5.02
C ASP A 947 19.36 -54.72 5.56
N MET A 948 18.12 -55.16 5.68
CA MET A 948 17.74 -56.48 6.16
C MET A 948 17.25 -57.40 5.03
N THR A 949 17.25 -56.95 3.78
CA THR A 949 16.61 -57.65 2.66
C THR A 949 17.23 -59.03 2.43
N ASP A 950 18.56 -59.13 2.39
CA ASP A 950 19.27 -60.42 2.28
C ASP A 950 19.13 -61.30 3.53
N TYR A 951 18.96 -60.70 4.71
CA TYR A 951 18.75 -61.43 5.96
C TYR A 951 17.38 -62.12 5.98
N PHE A 952 16.31 -61.40 5.58
CA PHE A 952 14.97 -61.98 5.45
C PHE A 952 14.91 -62.99 4.29
N HIS A 953 15.53 -62.70 3.15
CA HIS A 953 15.64 -63.65 2.04
C HIS A 953 16.35 -64.96 2.45
N THR A 954 17.47 -64.86 3.18
CA THR A 954 18.17 -66.04 3.72
C THR A 954 17.30 -66.80 4.73
N LEU A 955 16.54 -66.10 5.57
CA LEU A 955 15.61 -66.70 6.53
C LEU A 955 14.48 -67.48 5.84
N ASP A 956 13.90 -66.92 4.77
CA ASP A 956 12.85 -67.58 3.99
C ASP A 956 13.38 -68.83 3.28
N LEU A 957 14.58 -68.76 2.69
CA LEU A 957 15.26 -69.93 2.12
C LEU A 957 15.50 -71.01 3.18
N MET A 958 15.99 -70.65 4.36
CA MET A 958 16.22 -71.59 5.47
C MET A 958 14.92 -72.20 6.00
N ASN A 959 13.86 -71.41 6.16
CA ASN A 959 12.54 -71.91 6.56
C ASN A 959 11.97 -72.89 5.54
N THR A 960 12.09 -72.58 4.25
CA THR A 960 11.66 -73.46 3.16
C THR A 960 12.46 -74.77 3.14
N TYR A 961 13.78 -74.69 3.35
CA TYR A 961 14.65 -75.87 3.44
C TYR A 961 14.35 -76.72 4.69
N PHE A 962 14.01 -76.08 5.81
CA PHE A 962 13.58 -76.76 7.04
C PHE A 962 12.23 -77.48 6.83
N GLN A 963 11.24 -76.81 6.22
CA GLN A 963 9.97 -77.44 5.83
C GLN A 963 10.17 -78.62 4.88
N LEU A 964 11.05 -78.50 3.88
CA LEU A 964 11.43 -79.60 2.98
C LEU A 964 12.15 -80.74 3.72
N SER A 965 12.96 -80.45 4.74
CA SER A 965 13.60 -81.47 5.57
C SER A 965 12.61 -82.21 6.49
N LEU A 966 11.48 -81.59 6.82
CA LEU A 966 10.34 -82.20 7.52
C LEU A 966 9.39 -82.97 6.59
N ALA A 967 9.52 -82.83 5.26
CA ALA A 967 8.64 -83.48 4.29
C ALA A 967 8.61 -85.04 4.32
N PRO A 968 9.59 -85.79 4.88
CA PRO A 968 9.40 -87.23 5.13
C PRO A 968 8.25 -87.55 6.11
N LEU A 969 7.83 -86.59 6.94
CA LEU A 969 6.67 -86.69 7.84
C LEU A 969 5.36 -86.21 7.18
N ALA A 970 5.43 -85.54 6.03
CA ALA A 970 4.25 -85.03 5.31
C ALA A 970 3.43 -86.14 4.61
N TYR A 971 3.77 -87.41 4.81
CA TYR A 971 3.00 -88.58 4.35
C TYR A 971 2.04 -89.14 5.42
N THR A 972 1.96 -88.50 6.58
CA THR A 972 0.96 -88.78 7.63
C THR A 972 0.24 -87.49 7.97
N ASP A 973 -1.09 -87.48 7.81
CA ASP A 973 -1.95 -86.28 7.87
C ASP A 973 -1.95 -85.57 9.23
N ASP A 974 -1.01 -84.64 9.45
CA ASP A 974 -1.19 -83.45 10.30
C ASP A 974 -0.01 -82.47 10.09
N LEU A 975 -0.25 -81.36 9.37
CA LEU A 975 0.66 -80.22 9.31
C LEU A 975 -0.03 -78.98 9.89
N PRO A 976 0.53 -78.34 10.94
CA PRO A 976 -0.03 -77.12 11.49
C PRO A 976 0.14 -75.95 10.50
N ALA A 977 -0.90 -75.12 10.39
CA ALA A 977 -0.91 -73.97 9.50
C ALA A 977 0.16 -72.92 9.90
N PRO A 978 0.58 -72.01 8.99
CA PRO A 978 1.63 -71.01 9.25
C PRO A 978 1.37 -70.09 10.45
N ASN A 979 0.11 -70.01 10.91
CA ASN A 979 -0.33 -69.14 11.98
C ASN A 979 -0.29 -69.79 13.38
N ASP A 980 0.09 -71.07 13.45
CA ASP A 980 0.03 -71.85 14.70
C ASP A 980 1.13 -71.45 15.71
N SER A 981 0.80 -71.62 16.99
CA SER A 981 1.56 -71.14 18.14
C SER A 981 2.97 -71.71 18.28
N ILE A 982 3.26 -72.85 17.64
CA ILE A 982 4.60 -73.45 17.55
C ILE A 982 5.62 -72.50 16.91
N TRP A 983 5.21 -71.69 15.94
CA TRP A 983 6.11 -70.72 15.28
C TRP A 983 6.34 -69.44 16.10
N LYS A 984 5.67 -69.28 17.25
CA LYS A 984 5.74 -68.07 18.10
C LYS A 984 6.57 -68.24 19.38
N SER A 985 7.26 -69.36 19.56
CA SER A 985 8.12 -69.58 20.74
C SER A 985 9.52 -68.96 20.59
N SER A 986 9.59 -67.62 20.49
CA SER A 986 10.83 -66.84 20.66
C SER A 986 10.78 -65.90 21.88
N ASN A 987 10.05 -66.31 22.92
CA ASN A 987 10.14 -65.71 24.25
C ASN A 987 11.48 -66.10 24.94
N LEU A 988 12.60 -65.63 24.39
CA LEU A 988 13.89 -65.69 25.06
C LEU A 988 14.02 -64.46 25.97
N SER A 989 13.52 -64.57 27.20
CA SER A 989 13.66 -63.53 28.22
C SER A 989 15.11 -63.43 28.69
N ILE A 990 15.91 -62.55 28.08
CA ILE A 990 17.28 -62.26 28.51
C ILE A 990 17.21 -61.38 29.78
N THR A 991 17.30 -62.02 30.93
CA THR A 991 17.37 -61.36 32.24
C THR A 991 18.76 -60.75 32.47
N THR A 992 18.82 -59.43 32.44
CA THR A 992 19.83 -58.53 33.04
C THR A 992 21.07 -59.17 33.70
N SER A 993 22.23 -58.99 33.06
CA SER A 993 23.47 -58.67 33.77
C SER A 993 24.08 -57.39 33.15
N THR A 994 24.28 -56.37 33.98
CA THR A 994 24.60 -54.99 33.58
C THR A 994 26.07 -54.75 33.21
N GLU A 995 26.84 -55.81 32.95
CA GLU A 995 28.27 -55.74 32.58
C GLU A 995 28.55 -56.13 31.11
N LEU A 996 27.52 -56.59 30.37
CA LEU A 996 27.61 -56.93 28.93
C LEU A 996 27.16 -55.80 28.00
N TYR A 997 26.66 -54.68 28.54
CA TYR A 997 25.97 -53.65 27.77
C TYR A 997 26.88 -52.74 26.91
N ASP A 998 28.18 -52.63 27.22
CA ASP A 998 29.12 -51.77 26.46
C ASP A 998 29.74 -52.49 25.23
N GLU A 999 29.85 -53.83 25.21
CA GLU A 999 30.37 -54.56 24.05
C GLU A 999 29.30 -54.87 22.98
N LEU A 1000 28.01 -54.85 23.33
CA LEU A 1000 26.88 -55.18 22.45
C LEU A 1000 26.33 -54.00 21.62
N ARG A 1001 27.13 -52.94 21.41
CA ARG A 1001 26.67 -51.69 20.74
C ARG A 1001 26.45 -51.81 19.21
N ALA A 1002 26.41 -53.02 18.67
CA ALA A 1002 25.86 -53.31 17.36
C ALA A 1002 24.95 -54.55 17.47
N PRO A 1003 23.67 -54.47 17.08
CA PRO A 1003 22.93 -55.69 16.75
C PRO A 1003 23.65 -56.41 15.60
N PRO A 1004 23.45 -57.73 15.42
CA PRO A 1004 24.20 -58.60 14.50
C PRO A 1004 23.92 -58.36 13.00
N TYR A 1005 23.42 -57.19 12.65
CA TYR A 1005 23.16 -56.76 11.29
C TYR A 1005 24.39 -56.02 10.77
N LEU A 1006 24.76 -56.29 9.51
CA LEU A 1006 25.84 -55.59 8.83
C LEU A 1006 25.29 -54.27 8.25
N PRO A 1007 25.51 -53.11 8.88
CA PRO A 1007 25.05 -51.82 8.35
C PRO A 1007 25.59 -51.52 6.95
N LEU A 1008 24.71 -50.96 6.12
CA LEU A 1008 25.09 -50.10 5.00
C LEU A 1008 25.32 -48.70 5.57
N TYR A 1009 26.55 -48.37 5.98
CA TYR A 1009 26.87 -47.12 6.67
C TYR A 1009 26.78 -45.87 5.76
N SER A 1010 25.59 -45.50 5.30
CA SER A 1010 25.32 -44.11 4.90
C SER A 1010 24.98 -43.30 6.13
N ASN A 1011 25.67 -42.17 6.35
CA ASN A 1011 25.15 -41.12 7.23
C ASN A 1011 23.83 -40.62 6.63
N THR A 1012 22.68 -40.98 7.22
CA THR A 1012 21.37 -40.49 6.79
C THR A 1012 21.30 -39.01 7.14
N THR A 1013 21.30 -38.15 6.14
CA THR A 1013 21.08 -36.73 6.36
C THR A 1013 19.62 -36.51 6.73
N ILE A 1014 19.37 -36.13 7.99
CA ILE A 1014 18.21 -35.29 8.29
C ILE A 1014 18.51 -33.98 7.57
N THR A 1015 17.97 -33.83 6.37
CA THR A 1015 18.14 -32.61 5.58
C THR A 1015 17.31 -31.50 6.21
N ALA A 1016 17.90 -30.80 7.16
CA ALA A 1016 17.68 -29.36 7.22
C ALA A 1016 18.24 -28.80 5.92
N THR A 1017 17.36 -28.49 4.97
CA THR A 1017 17.70 -27.81 3.71
C THR A 1017 18.09 -26.38 4.01
N THR A 1018 19.31 -26.19 4.51
CA THR A 1018 19.92 -24.86 4.58
C THR A 1018 20.43 -24.50 3.19
N GLU A 1019 19.84 -23.47 2.59
CA GLU A 1019 20.32 -22.95 1.31
C GLU A 1019 21.74 -22.41 1.48
N VAL A 1020 22.72 -23.12 0.91
CA VAL A 1020 24.11 -22.67 0.90
C VAL A 1020 24.34 -21.88 -0.38
N TYR A 1021 24.75 -20.62 -0.23
CA TYR A 1021 25.03 -19.72 -1.35
C TYR A 1021 26.13 -20.30 -2.28
N LYS A 1022 25.73 -20.81 -3.45
CA LYS A 1022 26.62 -21.39 -4.45
C LYS A 1022 26.89 -20.39 -5.56
N CYS A 1023 28.12 -19.86 -5.61
CA CYS A 1023 28.53 -18.94 -6.68
C CYS A 1023 28.41 -19.62 -8.06
N ASN A 1024 27.64 -19.00 -8.96
CA ASN A 1024 27.66 -19.35 -10.37
C ASN A 1024 28.83 -18.63 -11.05
N TYR A 1025 29.87 -19.40 -11.38
CA TYR A 1025 31.10 -18.89 -11.99
C TYR A 1025 30.89 -18.18 -13.33
N LEU A 1026 29.81 -18.46 -14.07
CA LEU A 1026 29.47 -17.78 -15.32
C LEU A 1026 29.06 -16.32 -15.05
N TRP A 1027 28.15 -16.09 -14.11
CA TRP A 1027 27.71 -14.75 -13.70
C TRP A 1027 28.84 -13.97 -13.02
N PHE A 1028 29.66 -14.64 -12.21
CA PHE A 1028 30.88 -14.05 -11.65
C PHE A 1028 31.86 -13.59 -12.74
N ALA A 1029 32.05 -14.38 -13.80
CA ALA A 1029 32.89 -14.00 -14.94
C ALA A 1029 32.34 -12.76 -15.67
N PHE A 1030 31.02 -12.69 -15.92
CA PHE A 1030 30.39 -11.50 -16.50
C PHE A 1030 30.58 -10.24 -15.65
N LEU A 1031 30.39 -10.35 -14.32
CA LEU A 1031 30.59 -9.24 -13.39
C LEU A 1031 32.06 -8.79 -13.31
N LEU A 1032 33.01 -9.72 -13.39
CA LEU A 1032 34.44 -9.41 -13.45
C LEU A 1032 34.79 -8.69 -14.76
N VAL A 1033 34.28 -9.16 -15.90
CA VAL A 1033 34.49 -8.53 -17.21
C VAL A 1033 33.90 -7.12 -17.26
N SER A 1034 32.66 -6.92 -16.80
CA SER A 1034 32.03 -5.59 -16.78
C SER A 1034 32.78 -4.61 -15.85
N SER A 1035 33.23 -5.08 -14.69
CA SER A 1035 34.05 -4.29 -13.76
C SER A 1035 35.40 -3.88 -14.37
N CYS A 1036 36.06 -4.78 -15.09
CA CYS A 1036 37.29 -4.46 -15.84
C CYS A 1036 37.05 -3.44 -16.95
N ILE A 1037 35.95 -3.53 -17.69
CA ILE A 1037 35.58 -2.55 -18.73
C ILE A 1037 35.33 -1.17 -18.11
N LEU A 1038 34.59 -1.09 -17.00
CA LEU A 1038 34.35 0.18 -16.30
C LEU A 1038 35.65 0.80 -15.75
N LEU A 1039 36.58 -0.01 -15.24
CA LEU A 1039 37.90 0.44 -14.80
C LEU A 1039 38.75 0.98 -15.97
N LEU A 1040 38.70 0.31 -17.13
CA LEU A 1040 39.39 0.75 -18.35
C LEU A 1040 38.79 2.06 -18.89
N LEU A 1041 37.47 2.21 -18.90
CA LEU A 1041 36.80 3.44 -19.32
C LEU A 1041 37.09 4.60 -18.35
N GLY A 1042 37.06 4.36 -17.03
CA GLY A 1042 37.40 5.37 -16.03
C GLY A 1042 38.87 5.80 -16.08
N SER A 1043 39.80 4.86 -16.26
CA SER A 1043 41.22 5.19 -16.42
C SER A 1043 41.50 5.89 -17.75
N ALA A 1044 40.85 5.50 -18.85
CA ALA A 1044 40.90 6.21 -20.12
C ALA A 1044 40.36 7.65 -20.01
N GLY A 1045 39.21 7.85 -19.35
CA GLY A 1045 38.66 9.18 -19.08
C GLY A 1045 39.59 10.05 -18.22
N THR A 1046 40.27 9.45 -17.25
CA THR A 1046 41.28 10.14 -16.42
C THR A 1046 42.52 10.52 -17.23
N ALA A 1047 43.00 9.64 -18.11
CA ALA A 1047 44.11 9.91 -19.01
C ALA A 1047 43.76 11.00 -20.04
N LEU A 1048 42.55 10.95 -20.61
CA LEU A 1048 42.01 12.00 -21.49
C LEU A 1048 41.91 13.35 -20.76
N SER A 1049 41.42 13.37 -19.52
CA SER A 1049 41.38 14.59 -18.69
C SER A 1049 42.77 15.19 -18.44
N HIS A 1050 43.83 14.37 -18.37
CA HIS A 1050 45.21 14.84 -18.29
C HIS A 1050 45.80 15.30 -19.64
N LEU A 1051 45.24 14.85 -20.77
CA LEU A 1051 45.66 15.21 -22.12
C LEU A 1051 44.88 16.42 -22.69
N CYS A 1052 43.68 16.71 -22.17
CA CYS A 1052 42.88 17.86 -22.58
C CYS A 1052 43.47 19.19 -22.05
N HIS A 1053 43.91 20.06 -22.96
CA HIS A 1053 44.47 21.38 -22.64
C HIS A 1053 43.43 22.51 -22.54
N ALA A 1054 42.18 22.27 -22.93
CA ALA A 1054 41.10 23.26 -22.89
C ALA A 1054 40.31 23.18 -21.57
N PRO A 1055 39.84 24.32 -21.02
CA PRO A 1055 38.92 24.33 -19.89
C PRO A 1055 37.56 23.75 -20.29
N ASP A 1056 36.89 23.08 -19.35
CA ASP A 1056 35.55 22.54 -19.58
C ASP A 1056 34.50 23.67 -19.64
N MET A 1057 34.06 24.00 -20.85
CA MET A 1057 33.04 25.01 -21.15
C MET A 1057 31.80 24.39 -21.84
N MET A 1058 31.68 23.07 -21.86
CA MET A 1058 30.75 22.33 -22.73
C MET A 1058 29.28 22.31 -22.27
N GLY A 1059 28.88 23.13 -21.29
CA GLY A 1059 27.50 23.17 -20.79
C GLY A 1059 26.48 23.71 -21.81
N TYR A 1060 26.79 24.84 -22.47
CA TYR A 1060 25.91 25.47 -23.46
C TYR A 1060 26.70 25.91 -24.69
N VAL A 1061 27.16 24.94 -25.48
CA VAL A 1061 27.97 25.18 -26.70
C VAL A 1061 27.27 26.16 -27.66
N SER A 1062 25.95 26.09 -27.77
CA SER A 1062 25.15 27.02 -28.59
C SER A 1062 25.25 28.49 -28.12
N ARG A 1063 25.51 28.77 -26.83
CA ARG A 1063 25.68 30.14 -26.33
C ARG A 1063 26.93 30.81 -26.91
N PHE A 1064 28.02 30.06 -27.07
CA PHE A 1064 29.27 30.55 -27.71
C PHE A 1064 29.15 30.76 -29.23
N THR A 1065 27.97 30.47 -29.81
CA THR A 1065 27.70 30.69 -31.24
C THR A 1065 27.02 32.02 -31.55
N TYR A 1066 26.46 32.74 -30.57
CA TYR A 1066 25.85 34.06 -30.81
C TYR A 1066 26.92 35.15 -30.90
N ASN A 1067 26.78 36.06 -31.87
CA ASN A 1067 27.63 37.25 -32.07
C ASN A 1067 29.15 36.99 -32.09
N ASN A 1068 29.56 35.77 -32.46
CA ASN A 1068 30.96 35.35 -32.43
C ASN A 1068 31.62 35.57 -33.81
N PRO A 1069 32.58 36.52 -33.94
CA PRO A 1069 33.18 36.86 -35.23
C PRO A 1069 34.10 35.76 -35.79
N TYR A 1070 34.46 34.75 -34.99
CA TYR A 1070 35.32 33.63 -35.42
C TYR A 1070 34.54 32.42 -35.95
N MET A 1071 33.21 32.53 -36.05
CA MET A 1071 32.36 31.49 -36.64
C MET A 1071 31.61 31.96 -37.89
N SER A 1072 31.46 31.03 -38.83
CA SER A 1072 30.56 31.15 -39.97
C SER A 1072 29.27 30.38 -39.69
N VAL A 1073 28.14 31.10 -39.66
CA VAL A 1073 26.80 30.55 -39.39
C VAL A 1073 25.95 30.71 -40.66
N PRO A 1074 25.13 29.72 -41.06
CA PRO A 1074 24.23 29.86 -42.20
C PRO A 1074 23.23 31.03 -42.05
N SER A 1075 22.89 31.66 -43.18
CA SER A 1075 21.97 32.79 -43.27
C SER A 1075 20.65 32.55 -42.53
N GLY A 1076 20.24 33.49 -41.68
CA GLY A 1076 18.99 33.41 -40.91
C GLY A 1076 19.09 32.68 -39.57
N GLY A 1077 20.21 32.01 -39.25
CA GLY A 1077 20.33 31.27 -37.99
C GLY A 1077 20.31 32.14 -36.72
N GLU A 1078 20.55 33.45 -36.82
CA GLU A 1078 20.74 34.38 -35.69
C GLU A 1078 19.49 34.61 -34.81
N SER A 1079 18.30 34.34 -35.35
CA SER A 1079 17.02 34.44 -34.61
C SER A 1079 16.56 33.12 -33.98
N LEU A 1080 17.24 32.00 -34.24
CA LEU A 1080 16.80 30.67 -33.79
C LEU A 1080 17.09 30.42 -32.31
N GLY A 1081 16.20 29.68 -31.65
CA GLY A 1081 16.38 29.26 -30.26
C GLY A 1081 17.58 28.34 -30.07
N ALA A 1082 18.12 28.28 -28.84
CA ALA A 1082 19.37 27.59 -28.54
C ALA A 1082 19.42 26.10 -28.95
N MET A 1083 18.28 25.40 -28.91
CA MET A 1083 18.15 23.99 -29.31
C MET A 1083 18.05 23.82 -30.83
N GLU A 1084 17.33 24.70 -31.52
CA GLU A 1084 17.20 24.68 -32.99
C GLU A 1084 18.52 25.05 -33.66
N ARG A 1085 19.20 26.06 -33.11
CA ARG A 1085 20.56 26.46 -33.54
C ARG A 1085 21.59 25.36 -33.30
N ALA A 1086 21.46 24.59 -32.21
CA ALA A 1086 22.30 23.41 -31.97
C ALA A 1086 22.04 22.29 -33.01
N ARG A 1087 20.77 22.06 -33.40
CA ARG A 1087 20.42 21.12 -34.48
C ARG A 1087 20.94 21.59 -35.84
N LEU A 1088 20.87 22.88 -36.15
CA LEU A 1088 21.40 23.49 -37.38
C LEU A 1088 22.92 23.34 -37.49
N LEU A 1089 23.64 23.51 -36.37
CA LEU A 1089 25.10 23.49 -36.32
C LEU A 1089 25.69 22.10 -35.97
N ARG A 1090 24.86 21.04 -35.92
CA ARG A 1090 25.23 19.70 -35.42
C ARG A 1090 26.48 19.09 -36.07
N ASP A 1091 26.68 19.36 -37.37
CA ASP A 1091 27.76 18.78 -38.20
C ASP A 1091 28.95 19.74 -38.36
N VAL A 1092 28.92 20.92 -37.70
CA VAL A 1092 29.93 21.97 -37.85
C VAL A 1092 31.14 21.68 -36.97
N LYS A 1093 32.28 21.39 -37.59
CA LYS A 1093 33.55 21.16 -36.87
C LYS A 1093 34.16 22.47 -36.40
N VAL A 1094 34.50 22.50 -35.11
CA VAL A 1094 34.97 23.67 -34.37
C VAL A 1094 36.31 23.41 -33.68
N LYS A 1095 37.08 24.47 -33.45
CA LYS A 1095 38.32 24.49 -32.69
C LYS A 1095 38.22 25.56 -31.60
N ILE A 1096 38.73 25.26 -30.41
CA ILE A 1096 38.96 26.25 -29.35
C ILE A 1096 40.43 26.66 -29.43
N GLY A 1097 40.72 27.96 -29.38
CA GLY A 1097 42.09 28.46 -29.43
C GLY A 1097 42.25 29.91 -28.97
N ASP A 1098 43.46 30.43 -29.06
CA ASP A 1098 43.83 31.78 -28.63
C ASP A 1098 43.74 32.79 -29.78
N ALA A 1099 42.82 33.75 -29.67
CA ALA A 1099 42.72 34.87 -30.63
C ALA A 1099 43.86 35.89 -30.50
N ARG A 1100 44.60 35.89 -29.37
CA ARG A 1100 45.62 36.89 -29.02
C ARG A 1100 46.96 36.24 -28.70
N VAL A 1101 47.44 35.41 -29.63
CA VAL A 1101 48.68 34.62 -29.50
C VAL A 1101 49.88 35.44 -28.99
N ASN A 1102 50.00 36.71 -29.43
CA ASN A 1102 51.14 37.58 -29.15
C ASN A 1102 51.03 38.45 -27.87
N GLU A 1103 49.87 38.52 -27.20
CA GLU A 1103 49.73 39.24 -25.92
C GLU A 1103 50.09 38.32 -24.74
N GLU A 1104 50.52 38.88 -23.59
CA GLU A 1104 50.85 38.06 -22.39
C GLU A 1104 49.62 37.33 -21.80
N VAL A 1105 48.44 37.92 -21.97
CA VAL A 1105 47.14 37.32 -21.65
C VAL A 1105 46.44 36.96 -22.96
N GLY A 1106 46.19 35.68 -23.19
CA GLY A 1106 45.44 35.19 -24.35
C GLY A 1106 43.94 35.35 -24.16
N HIS A 1107 43.17 35.21 -25.24
CA HIS A 1107 41.71 35.22 -25.18
C HIS A 1107 41.14 33.97 -25.85
N VAL A 1108 40.38 33.18 -25.08
CA VAL A 1108 39.86 31.90 -25.56
C VAL A 1108 38.65 32.13 -26.45
N VAL A 1109 38.77 31.75 -27.73
CA VAL A 1109 37.69 31.86 -28.70
C VAL A 1109 37.29 30.49 -29.24
N PHE A 1110 36.01 30.40 -29.59
CA PHE A 1110 35.39 29.22 -30.18
C PHE A 1110 35.18 29.49 -31.68
N ALA A 1111 35.74 28.69 -32.57
CA ALA A 1111 35.83 29.04 -33.99
C ALA A 1111 35.53 27.86 -34.92
N THR A 1112 34.98 28.16 -36.09
CA THR A 1112 34.79 27.16 -37.16
C THR A 1112 36.13 26.85 -37.84
N LEU A 1113 36.36 25.59 -38.22
CA LEU A 1113 37.62 25.15 -38.82
C LEU A 1113 38.04 25.96 -40.08
N ASN A 1114 37.07 26.51 -40.82
CA ASN A 1114 37.32 27.38 -41.99
C ASN A 1114 37.94 28.76 -41.65
N ARG A 1115 38.05 29.13 -40.37
CA ARG A 1115 38.74 30.34 -39.87
C ARG A 1115 39.90 30.01 -38.92
N ALA A 1116 40.32 28.74 -38.86
CA ALA A 1116 41.30 28.26 -37.88
C ALA A 1116 42.67 28.96 -37.99
N ASP A 1117 43.07 29.42 -39.18
CA ASP A 1117 44.35 30.11 -39.40
C ASP A 1117 44.46 31.47 -38.68
N SER A 1118 43.33 32.01 -38.20
CA SER A 1118 43.31 33.26 -37.44
C SER A 1118 43.56 33.10 -35.93
N ILE A 1119 43.75 31.86 -35.45
CA ILE A 1119 43.71 31.50 -34.03
C ILE A 1119 44.82 30.50 -33.68
N GLY A 1120 45.60 30.79 -32.63
CA GLY A 1120 46.68 29.92 -32.15
C GLY A 1120 46.22 28.80 -31.20
N ASP A 1121 47.12 27.87 -30.89
CA ASP A 1121 46.87 26.79 -29.93
C ASP A 1121 46.98 27.27 -28.47
N LEU A 1122 46.22 26.63 -27.58
CA LEU A 1122 46.23 26.94 -26.15
C LEU A 1122 47.49 26.38 -25.46
N SER A 1123 48.07 27.16 -24.54
CA SER A 1123 49.31 26.83 -23.83
C SER A 1123 49.16 26.93 -22.32
N LEU A 1124 49.44 25.84 -21.60
CA LEU A 1124 49.40 25.75 -20.13
C LEU A 1124 50.30 26.75 -19.38
N LYS A 1125 51.19 27.48 -20.08
CA LYS A 1125 52.08 28.49 -19.50
C LYS A 1125 51.54 29.92 -19.62
N LYS A 1126 50.45 30.12 -20.34
CA LYS A 1126 49.87 31.44 -20.65
C LYS A 1126 48.59 31.65 -19.83
N HIS A 1127 48.37 32.88 -19.36
CA HIS A 1127 47.10 33.23 -18.73
C HIS A 1127 46.06 33.55 -19.80
N TYR A 1128 44.82 33.14 -19.57
CA TYR A 1128 43.71 33.33 -20.50
C TYR A 1128 42.57 34.07 -19.83
N ARG A 1129 41.92 34.97 -20.58
CA ARG A 1129 40.71 35.70 -20.20
C ARG A 1129 39.53 35.33 -21.09
#